data_AF-A0A936EI13-F1
#
_entry.id   AF-A0A936EI13-F1
#
_cell.length_a   1.000
_cell.length_b   1.000
_cell.length_c   1.000
_cell.angle_alpha   90.00
_cell.angle_beta   90.00
_cell.angle_gamma   90.00
#
_symmetry.space_group_name_H-M   'P 1'
#
loop_
_entity.id
_entity.type
_entity.pdbx_description
1 polymer ?
#
loop_
_entity_poly.entity_id
_entity_poly.type
_entity_poly.pdbx_seq_one_letter_code
_entity_poly.pdbx_strand_id
1 'polypeptide(L)'
;MTAPLSGFAQTVATYTGTDGSYANPANWDIGVVPLNSGGNRYSAAIGADQDWINFDPAAGAHELSGLSIGTDTTFTLNSGRNLSVLGSFTSAGGLLVSGPGTAFDFTGPGPIQLDGASIMVESGAHATIASAGPAHELVVDQADPTQNRGLHLLATDTGSLLDLDGFHSIETRNGAGLRIDAERAATTTLGQLTVLSASDLWVSSLNASEAGTIHLPSLSAIQGTHFFTASTGGTLATASTADPRTLTIAGTSSTTFRAEDAGSRIDFSSIDTFALEAAELSLFAERDGTVAFPDLAASVNSTGRRIAHHAYDGGTIELPVLTAIDGEHSFTAGTGGIITAGVVDPVTPRILTLTGPGSGSFRAMDHDSVVDLSAIDVLLAANNGCLFHSTATGSVLLDGLQTSAMVEEGVVSLVADGGTITLSSLANAIGAHYVSTFNGGRISLTPGSGATRSLTLTNANTADGFRDSFTADGAGSVTDLSCIESIEHIGLSAWYRGNEGGLVDLSRLKRSVGPDSGTPVSLRADDAGGLLLGELQTIGLHRLRATGAGSIIAARSLDLGPGTALELVAGAVLHLSGSFRFAATEEHAFSPLEGTIAFTGSGTFEVGGLDAGAADPGNDGNFGFGRLIVGAVGAPANVALVDLVDNGNRTGPEALYLHGTGGLTGLSLLDGSELCLNRLPVYVAQPDGTWLHLNSLFAGGVVRIPYDGGYLRLTPAVGYADWSTLLGLPTGQDAPGDDPNRDGTNNLLCYAFGLNPLATAPVTDGTGAGLPRIRVVGPQLEVTFSDDSNRPDATLVVESSTDLVNWDACGDTVIAAAGTMQIRQSTIALSGQPRLFARVRATLIAP
;
A
#
# COMPACT_ATOMS: atom_id res chain seq x y z
N MET A 1 55.20 -18.88 -28.91
CA MET A 1 56.47 -18.35 -28.34
C MET A 1 57.59 -18.56 -29.34
N THR A 2 57.83 -17.57 -30.20
CA THR A 2 59.06 -17.41 -30.98
C THR A 2 59.96 -16.45 -30.21
N ALA A 3 61.23 -16.82 -30.02
CA ALA A 3 62.20 -16.03 -29.27
C ALA A 3 62.35 -14.61 -29.83
N PRO A 4 62.63 -13.58 -29.01
CA PRO A 4 62.92 -12.25 -29.51
C PRO A 4 64.18 -12.31 -30.38
N LEU A 5 64.05 -11.97 -31.65
CA LEU A 5 65.19 -11.78 -32.55
C LEU A 5 65.91 -10.48 -32.14
N SER A 6 66.65 -10.52 -31.04
CA SER A 6 67.58 -9.46 -30.64
C SER A 6 68.80 -9.50 -31.57
N GLY A 7 68.76 -8.74 -32.67
CA GLY A 7 69.92 -8.71 -33.58
C GLY A 7 69.82 -7.81 -34.81
N PHE A 8 68.64 -7.32 -35.19
CA PHE A 8 68.52 -6.37 -36.30
C PHE A 8 68.52 -4.93 -35.77
N ALA A 9 69.39 -4.07 -36.32
CA ALA A 9 69.41 -2.66 -35.98
C ALA A 9 68.13 -1.98 -36.49
N GLN A 10 67.35 -1.39 -35.58
CA GLN A 10 66.18 -0.57 -35.92
C GLN A 10 66.65 0.79 -36.44
N THR A 11 66.20 1.18 -37.63
CA THR A 11 66.49 2.50 -38.20
C THR A 11 65.29 3.42 -37.96
N VAL A 12 65.51 4.57 -37.32
CA VAL A 12 64.50 5.63 -37.23
C VAL A 12 64.54 6.44 -38.52
N ALA A 13 63.39 6.60 -39.18
CA ALA A 13 63.22 7.38 -40.40
C ALA A 13 62.30 8.56 -40.11
N THR A 14 62.76 9.78 -40.39
CA THR A 14 62.01 11.01 -40.13
C THR A 14 61.38 11.52 -41.42
N TYR A 15 60.08 11.82 -41.37
CA TYR A 15 59.39 12.45 -42.48
C TYR A 15 59.79 13.93 -42.59
N THR A 16 60.30 14.33 -43.76
CA THR A 16 60.74 15.69 -44.09
C THR A 16 60.03 16.26 -45.31
N GLY A 17 59.05 15.52 -45.86
CA GLY A 17 58.31 15.89 -47.06
C GLY A 17 57.27 17.00 -46.83
N THR A 18 56.70 17.48 -47.93
CA THR A 18 55.61 18.48 -47.90
C THR A 18 54.46 18.14 -48.86
N ASP A 19 54.58 17.09 -49.68
CA ASP A 19 53.55 16.70 -50.66
C ASP A 19 52.49 15.74 -50.09
N GLY A 20 52.66 15.32 -48.82
CA GLY A 20 51.77 14.43 -48.09
C GLY A 20 51.86 12.95 -48.48
N SER A 21 52.77 12.54 -49.37
CA SER A 21 52.90 11.14 -49.80
C SER A 21 53.86 10.35 -48.91
N TYR A 22 53.40 9.26 -48.27
CA TYR A 22 54.27 8.38 -47.50
C TYR A 22 55.23 7.58 -48.40
N ALA A 23 54.77 7.17 -49.59
CA ALA A 23 55.49 6.31 -50.50
C ALA A 23 56.56 7.02 -51.35
N ASN A 24 56.70 8.35 -51.25
CA ASN A 24 57.76 9.09 -51.92
C ASN A 24 59.07 9.01 -51.10
N PRO A 25 60.13 8.32 -51.58
CA PRO A 25 61.39 8.19 -50.85
C PRO A 25 62.06 9.53 -50.54
N ALA A 26 61.79 10.58 -51.33
CA ALA A 26 62.34 11.92 -51.13
C ALA A 26 61.78 12.63 -49.89
N ASN A 27 60.69 12.12 -49.33
CA ASN A 27 60.07 12.65 -48.12
C ASN A 27 60.68 12.07 -46.83
N TRP A 28 61.70 11.21 -46.94
CA TRP A 28 62.35 10.58 -45.79
C TRP A 28 63.82 10.96 -45.73
N ASP A 29 64.31 11.29 -44.53
CA ASP A 29 65.71 11.63 -44.26
C ASP A 29 66.72 10.54 -44.68
N ILE A 30 66.29 9.27 -44.64
CA ILE A 30 67.08 8.11 -45.07
C ILE A 30 66.97 7.81 -46.57
N GLY A 31 66.16 8.58 -47.34
CA GLY A 31 66.01 8.45 -48.79
C GLY A 31 65.33 7.16 -49.26
N VAL A 32 64.67 6.43 -48.37
CA VAL A 32 63.90 5.20 -48.65
C VAL A 32 62.59 5.24 -47.88
N VAL A 33 61.54 4.61 -48.44
CA VAL A 33 60.25 4.48 -47.75
C VAL A 33 60.40 3.50 -46.57
N PRO A 34 60.08 3.90 -45.33
CA PRO A 34 60.27 3.06 -44.16
C PRO A 34 59.19 1.98 -44.12
N LEU A 35 59.49 0.79 -44.64
CA LEU A 35 58.64 -0.40 -44.56
C LEU A 35 59.51 -1.61 -44.23
N ASN A 36 59.14 -2.37 -43.21
CA ASN A 36 59.88 -3.57 -42.82
C ASN A 36 59.88 -4.57 -43.99
N SER A 37 61.07 -4.94 -44.47
CA SER A 37 61.24 -5.93 -45.55
C SER A 37 62.65 -6.51 -45.52
N GLY A 38 62.81 -7.78 -45.89
CA GLY A 38 64.12 -8.39 -46.10
C GLY A 38 65.11 -8.32 -44.93
N GLY A 39 64.62 -8.26 -43.68
CA GLY A 39 65.43 -8.12 -42.46
C GLY A 39 65.63 -6.67 -41.98
N ASN A 40 65.26 -5.67 -42.78
CA ASN A 40 65.26 -4.28 -42.35
C ASN A 40 64.08 -4.01 -41.41
N ARG A 41 64.32 -3.13 -40.43
CA ARG A 41 63.38 -2.76 -39.37
C ARG A 41 63.37 -1.25 -39.22
N TYR A 42 62.22 -0.62 -39.45
CA TYR A 42 62.08 0.83 -39.45
C TYR A 42 61.12 1.32 -38.36
N SER A 43 61.46 2.44 -37.73
CA SER A 43 60.51 3.27 -36.98
C SER A 43 60.27 4.56 -37.73
N ALA A 44 59.03 4.81 -38.16
CA ALA A 44 58.66 6.04 -38.86
C ALA A 44 58.30 7.12 -37.84
N ALA A 45 58.92 8.30 -37.96
CA ALA A 45 58.62 9.48 -37.15
C ALA A 45 58.11 10.61 -38.06
N ILE A 46 56.85 10.99 -37.86
CA ILE A 46 56.19 12.09 -38.56
C ILE A 46 56.11 13.25 -37.57
N GLY A 47 56.73 14.39 -37.91
CA GLY A 47 56.76 15.58 -37.06
C GLY A 47 55.39 16.24 -36.88
N ALA A 48 55.37 17.34 -36.12
CA ALA A 48 54.18 18.17 -35.97
C ALA A 48 53.92 19.04 -37.22
N ASP A 49 52.74 19.66 -37.25
CA ASP A 49 52.32 20.66 -38.26
C ASP A 49 52.35 20.12 -39.71
N GLN A 50 52.10 18.82 -39.89
CA GLN A 50 51.93 18.20 -41.20
C GLN A 50 50.43 18.04 -41.48
N ASP A 51 49.79 18.97 -42.19
CA ASP A 51 48.33 18.99 -42.42
C ASP A 51 47.72 17.58 -42.64
N TRP A 52 48.30 16.78 -43.54
CA TRP A 52 47.92 15.39 -43.77
C TRP A 52 49.07 14.58 -44.40
N ILE A 53 49.17 13.30 -44.06
CA ILE A 53 50.10 12.31 -44.63
C ILE A 53 49.30 11.08 -45.07
N ASN A 54 49.28 10.80 -46.37
CA ASN A 54 48.62 9.63 -46.94
C ASN A 54 49.56 8.43 -47.00
N PHE A 55 49.17 7.34 -46.34
CA PHE A 55 49.79 6.02 -46.48
C PHE A 55 49.38 5.39 -47.82
N ASP A 56 50.12 5.74 -48.86
CA ASP A 56 49.92 5.33 -50.24
C ASP A 56 50.88 4.24 -50.83
N PRO A 57 51.68 3.46 -50.07
CA PRO A 57 52.42 2.31 -50.62
C PRO A 57 51.52 1.31 -51.34
N ALA A 58 52.01 0.50 -52.29
CA ALA A 58 51.19 -0.48 -53.03
C ALA A 58 50.30 -1.36 -52.11
N ALA A 59 49.14 -1.79 -52.61
CA ALA A 59 48.16 -2.51 -51.80
C ALA A 59 48.75 -3.80 -51.24
N GLY A 60 48.46 -4.10 -49.97
CA GLY A 60 49.03 -5.24 -49.27
C GLY A 60 49.24 -4.98 -47.78
N ALA A 61 49.82 -6.00 -47.13
CA ALA A 61 50.23 -5.93 -45.74
C ALA A 61 51.63 -5.31 -45.62
N HIS A 62 51.73 -4.28 -44.80
CA HIS A 62 52.94 -3.55 -44.50
C HIS A 62 53.22 -3.63 -43.01
N GLU A 63 54.50 -3.59 -42.65
CA GLU A 63 54.92 -3.67 -41.26
C GLU A 63 55.88 -2.52 -40.91
N LEU A 64 55.73 -1.98 -39.70
CA LEU A 64 56.66 -1.05 -39.07
C LEU A 64 57.12 -1.59 -37.72
N SER A 65 58.35 -1.27 -37.34
CA SER A 65 58.85 -1.53 -35.99
C SER A 65 58.42 -0.43 -35.00
N GLY A 66 58.07 0.75 -35.49
CA GLY A 66 57.44 1.80 -34.68
C GLY A 66 56.84 2.90 -35.54
N LEU A 67 55.86 3.62 -34.99
CA LEU A 67 55.23 4.76 -35.64
C LEU A 67 55.05 5.89 -34.61
N SER A 68 55.48 7.10 -34.97
CA SER A 68 55.25 8.33 -34.20
C SER A 68 54.58 9.39 -35.06
N ILE A 69 53.50 10.00 -34.56
CA ILE A 69 52.74 11.07 -35.23
C ILE A 69 52.74 12.30 -34.31
N GLY A 70 53.28 13.43 -34.81
CA GLY A 70 53.30 14.69 -34.09
C GLY A 70 51.95 15.38 -34.00
N THR A 71 51.88 16.46 -33.21
CA THR A 71 50.66 17.26 -33.05
C THR A 71 50.24 17.91 -34.36
N ASP A 72 48.94 18.21 -34.48
CA ASP A 72 48.40 18.95 -35.64
C ASP A 72 48.73 18.28 -36.99
N THR A 73 48.86 16.94 -36.97
CA THR A 73 49.17 16.10 -38.11
C THR A 73 48.18 14.96 -38.24
N THR A 74 47.67 14.69 -39.45
CA THR A 74 46.78 13.54 -39.69
C THR A 74 47.46 12.48 -40.57
N PHE A 75 47.64 11.27 -40.06
CA PHE A 75 48.13 10.12 -40.82
C PHE A 75 46.96 9.27 -41.32
N THR A 76 46.83 9.13 -42.64
CA THR A 76 45.66 8.51 -43.29
C THR A 76 46.01 7.20 -43.97
N LEU A 77 45.35 6.09 -43.59
CA LEU A 77 45.36 4.83 -44.31
C LEU A 77 44.11 4.76 -45.20
N ASN A 78 44.33 4.75 -46.51
CA ASN A 78 43.26 4.67 -47.51
C ASN A 78 42.83 3.22 -47.81
N SER A 79 41.70 3.07 -48.50
CA SER A 79 41.10 1.76 -48.85
C SER A 79 42.11 0.72 -49.37
N GLY A 80 42.05 -0.49 -48.79
CA GLY A 80 42.85 -1.65 -49.21
C GLY A 80 44.30 -1.62 -48.76
N ARG A 81 44.63 -0.82 -47.74
CA ARG A 81 45.97 -0.73 -47.15
C ARG A 81 45.97 -1.33 -45.75
N ASN A 82 46.92 -2.23 -45.48
CA ASN A 82 47.09 -2.81 -44.14
C ASN A 82 48.45 -2.43 -43.59
N LEU A 83 48.49 -1.88 -42.38
CA LEU A 83 49.73 -1.51 -41.68
C LEU A 83 49.74 -2.11 -40.27
N SER A 84 50.71 -2.97 -40.00
CA SER A 84 50.96 -3.50 -38.67
C SER A 84 52.17 -2.82 -38.02
N VAL A 85 52.01 -2.31 -36.80
CA VAL A 85 53.08 -1.69 -36.02
C VAL A 85 53.48 -2.65 -34.89
N LEU A 86 54.69 -3.21 -35.00
CA LEU A 86 55.14 -4.35 -34.21
C LEU A 86 55.89 -3.99 -32.91
N GLY A 87 56.30 -2.75 -32.74
CA GLY A 87 57.07 -2.28 -31.57
C GLY A 87 56.33 -1.20 -30.80
N SER A 88 56.61 0.07 -31.07
CA SER A 88 56.03 1.22 -30.33
C SER A 88 55.10 2.06 -31.21
N PHE A 89 54.00 2.54 -30.62
CA PHE A 89 53.10 3.49 -31.28
C PHE A 89 52.88 4.71 -30.39
N THR A 90 53.25 5.89 -30.89
CA THR A 90 53.05 7.15 -30.20
C THR A 90 52.30 8.11 -31.11
N SER A 91 51.22 8.71 -30.65
CA SER A 91 50.50 9.73 -31.41
C SER A 91 50.15 10.91 -30.51
N ALA A 92 50.42 12.11 -31.02
CA ALA A 92 49.84 13.35 -30.53
C ALA A 92 48.97 14.05 -31.60
N GLY A 93 48.78 13.38 -32.75
CA GLY A 93 47.99 13.84 -33.88
C GLY A 93 46.86 12.89 -34.24
N GLY A 94 46.31 13.08 -35.44
CA GLY A 94 45.26 12.27 -36.04
C GLY A 94 45.78 10.98 -36.68
N LEU A 95 45.06 9.87 -36.48
CA LEU A 95 45.16 8.64 -37.28
C LEU A 95 43.79 8.37 -37.90
N LEU A 96 43.70 8.43 -39.22
CA LEU A 96 42.48 8.11 -39.98
C LEU A 96 42.67 6.77 -40.70
N VAL A 97 41.83 5.79 -40.41
CA VAL A 97 41.81 4.47 -41.06
C VAL A 97 40.50 4.35 -41.82
N SER A 98 40.56 4.42 -43.16
CA SER A 98 39.38 4.62 -43.98
C SER A 98 39.26 3.60 -45.12
N GLY A 99 38.04 3.10 -45.30
CA GLY A 99 37.63 2.29 -46.45
C GLY A 99 37.74 0.78 -46.24
N PRO A 100 37.00 0.00 -47.06
CA PRO A 100 36.92 -1.44 -46.90
C PRO A 100 38.26 -2.12 -47.17
N GLY A 101 38.55 -3.15 -46.39
CA GLY A 101 39.79 -3.92 -46.48
C GLY A 101 41.03 -3.16 -46.04
N THR A 102 40.87 -2.04 -45.34
CA THR A 102 41.95 -1.30 -44.67
C THR A 102 42.07 -1.75 -43.23
N ALA A 103 43.30 -1.99 -42.77
CA ALA A 103 43.57 -2.36 -41.38
C ALA A 103 44.76 -1.59 -40.80
N PHE A 104 44.62 -1.08 -39.58
CA PHE A 104 45.75 -0.64 -38.76
C PHE A 104 45.88 -1.58 -37.55
N ASP A 105 46.98 -2.31 -37.43
CA ASP A 105 47.18 -3.25 -36.34
C ASP A 105 48.39 -2.86 -35.51
N PHE A 106 48.17 -2.20 -34.37
CA PHE A 106 49.16 -2.19 -33.31
C PHE A 106 48.90 -3.40 -32.41
N THR A 107 49.81 -4.37 -32.45
CA THR A 107 49.83 -5.58 -31.60
C THR A 107 51.21 -5.83 -30.97
N GLY A 108 52.10 -4.83 -31.05
CA GLY A 108 53.45 -4.92 -30.53
C GLY A 108 53.48 -4.95 -28.99
N PRO A 109 54.56 -5.48 -28.37
CA PRO A 109 54.76 -5.40 -26.92
C PRO A 109 55.32 -4.05 -26.45
N GLY A 110 55.56 -3.10 -27.36
CA GLY A 110 56.14 -1.80 -27.00
C GLY A 110 55.11 -0.82 -26.44
N PRO A 111 55.56 0.36 -25.96
CA PRO A 111 54.68 1.35 -25.36
C PRO A 111 53.68 1.92 -26.37
N ILE A 112 52.46 2.15 -25.90
CA ILE A 112 51.44 2.98 -26.54
C ILE A 112 51.39 4.30 -25.78
N GLN A 113 51.48 5.43 -26.49
CA GLN A 113 51.27 6.76 -25.91
C GLN A 113 50.38 7.59 -26.82
N LEU A 114 49.19 7.97 -26.32
CA LEU A 114 48.18 8.73 -27.06
C LEU A 114 47.92 10.05 -26.34
N ASP A 115 48.72 11.08 -26.63
CA ASP A 115 48.69 12.37 -25.93
C ASP A 115 47.89 13.38 -26.74
N GLY A 116 46.60 13.53 -26.42
CA GLY A 116 45.68 14.39 -27.19
C GLY A 116 45.43 13.89 -28.63
N ALA A 117 45.70 12.61 -28.90
CA ALA A 117 45.51 12.01 -30.21
C ALA A 117 44.03 11.92 -30.60
N SER A 118 43.77 11.89 -31.91
CA SER A 118 42.46 11.55 -32.47
C SER A 118 42.62 10.32 -33.36
N ILE A 119 41.89 9.24 -33.09
CA ILE A 119 41.92 8.04 -33.92
C ILE A 119 40.52 7.80 -34.45
N MET A 120 40.40 7.77 -35.77
CA MET A 120 39.13 7.61 -36.47
C MET A 120 39.19 6.41 -37.41
N VAL A 121 38.24 5.50 -37.27
CA VAL A 121 38.05 4.32 -38.13
C VAL A 121 36.72 4.46 -38.85
N GLU A 122 36.73 4.48 -40.19
CA GLU A 122 35.53 4.78 -40.97
C GLU A 122 35.35 3.90 -42.20
N SER A 123 34.13 3.93 -42.75
CA SER A 123 33.80 3.31 -44.04
C SER A 123 34.19 1.82 -44.17
N GLY A 124 33.98 1.03 -43.12
CA GLY A 124 34.23 -0.42 -43.11
C GLY A 124 35.69 -0.81 -42.87
N ALA A 125 36.50 0.11 -42.34
CA ALA A 125 37.89 -0.14 -41.96
C ALA A 125 38.01 -0.76 -40.57
N HIS A 126 39.16 -1.35 -40.29
CA HIS A 126 39.45 -1.98 -39.00
C HIS A 126 40.69 -1.34 -38.37
N ALA A 127 40.68 -1.02 -37.09
CA ALA A 127 41.89 -0.67 -36.36
C ALA A 127 41.95 -1.45 -35.04
N THR A 128 43.05 -2.16 -34.83
CA THR A 128 43.39 -2.83 -33.59
C THR A 128 44.45 -1.99 -32.87
N ILE A 129 44.14 -1.54 -31.67
CA ILE A 129 45.08 -0.87 -30.77
C ILE A 129 45.19 -1.70 -29.51
N ALA A 130 46.01 -2.75 -29.60
CA ALA A 130 46.24 -3.68 -28.52
C ALA A 130 47.74 -3.81 -28.27
N SER A 131 48.16 -3.84 -27.01
CA SER A 131 49.51 -4.31 -26.71
C SER A 131 49.49 -5.81 -26.47
N ALA A 132 50.47 -6.55 -27.01
CA ALA A 132 50.61 -7.99 -26.75
C ALA A 132 51.16 -8.33 -25.35
N GLY A 133 51.37 -7.34 -24.48
CA GLY A 133 51.79 -7.54 -23.09
C GLY A 133 50.64 -7.91 -22.14
N PRO A 134 50.91 -8.64 -21.04
CA PRO A 134 49.91 -8.88 -20.01
C PRO A 134 49.56 -7.56 -19.29
N ALA A 135 48.28 -7.20 -19.26
CA ALA A 135 47.71 -6.08 -18.51
C ALA A 135 48.27 -4.68 -18.84
N HIS A 136 47.93 -4.13 -20.00
CA HIS A 136 48.29 -2.75 -20.35
C HIS A 136 47.30 -1.72 -19.82
N GLU A 137 47.86 -0.69 -19.18
CA GLU A 137 47.20 0.53 -18.72
C GLU A 137 47.34 1.62 -19.81
N LEU A 138 46.23 2.20 -20.25
CA LEU A 138 46.22 3.42 -21.05
C LEU A 138 46.11 4.61 -20.09
N VAL A 139 47.19 5.37 -19.97
CA VAL A 139 47.15 6.64 -19.24
C VAL A 139 46.89 7.77 -20.22
N VAL A 140 45.73 8.40 -20.09
CA VAL A 140 45.40 9.65 -20.78
C VAL A 140 45.79 10.78 -19.85
N ASP A 141 46.92 11.41 -20.14
CA ASP A 141 47.45 12.50 -19.33
C ASP A 141 47.50 13.78 -20.17
N GLN A 142 47.22 14.92 -19.54
CA GLN A 142 47.31 16.22 -20.17
C GLN A 142 48.46 16.97 -19.51
N ALA A 143 49.62 16.97 -20.17
CA ALA A 143 50.82 17.63 -19.65
C ALA A 143 50.64 19.15 -19.50
N ASP A 144 49.77 19.76 -20.31
CA ASP A 144 49.43 21.18 -20.25
C ASP A 144 47.91 21.38 -20.04
N PRO A 145 47.44 21.68 -18.81
CA PRO A 145 46.03 21.87 -18.50
C PRO A 145 45.36 23.04 -19.25
N THR A 146 46.13 23.90 -19.93
CA THR A 146 45.60 25.01 -20.73
C THR A 146 45.18 24.60 -22.14
N GLN A 147 45.69 23.48 -22.65
CA GLN A 147 45.34 22.95 -23.96
C GLN A 147 44.28 21.87 -23.80
N ASN A 148 43.01 22.19 -24.01
CA ASN A 148 41.86 21.26 -23.94
C ASN A 148 41.94 20.14 -25.00
N ARG A 149 42.99 19.31 -24.92
CA ARG A 149 43.34 18.21 -25.83
C ARG A 149 42.97 16.91 -25.11
N GLY A 150 41.77 16.41 -25.40
CA GLY A 150 41.36 15.07 -24.98
C GLY A 150 41.78 14.00 -25.99
N LEU A 151 41.89 12.76 -25.53
CA LEU A 151 41.98 11.60 -26.43
C LEU A 151 40.61 11.32 -27.03
N HIS A 152 40.50 11.32 -28.35
CA HIS A 152 39.27 10.95 -29.05
C HIS A 152 39.48 9.69 -29.89
N LEU A 153 38.73 8.64 -29.57
CA LEU A 153 38.73 7.36 -30.26
C LEU A 153 37.35 7.17 -30.90
N LEU A 154 37.27 7.06 -32.21
CA LEU A 154 36.00 7.05 -32.96
C LEU A 154 35.99 5.91 -33.97
N ALA A 155 34.96 5.06 -33.92
CA ALA A 155 34.55 4.20 -35.03
C ALA A 155 33.25 4.74 -35.63
N THR A 156 33.18 4.93 -36.94
CA THR A 156 31.96 5.41 -37.63
C THR A 156 31.73 4.66 -38.93
N ASP A 157 30.49 4.68 -39.40
CA ASP A 157 29.96 3.91 -40.54
C ASP A 157 29.92 2.39 -40.36
N THR A 158 28.99 1.77 -41.10
CA THR A 158 28.68 0.36 -40.98
C THR A 158 29.89 -0.52 -41.31
N GLY A 159 30.18 -1.47 -40.42
CA GLY A 159 31.26 -2.44 -40.57
C GLY A 159 32.63 -1.91 -40.14
N SER A 160 32.74 -0.66 -39.70
CA SER A 160 33.98 -0.18 -39.09
C SER A 160 34.16 -0.78 -37.70
N LEU A 161 35.39 -1.18 -37.37
CA LEU A 161 35.74 -1.79 -36.09
C LEU A 161 36.95 -1.09 -35.48
N LEU A 162 36.79 -0.53 -34.27
CA LEU A 162 37.89 -0.11 -33.42
C LEU A 162 38.05 -1.10 -32.26
N ASP A 163 39.06 -1.95 -32.35
CA ASP A 163 39.38 -2.95 -31.34
C ASP A 163 40.41 -2.41 -30.35
N LEU A 164 39.99 -2.23 -29.10
CA LEU A 164 40.78 -1.78 -27.97
C LEU A 164 40.92 -2.88 -26.90
N ASP A 165 40.70 -4.15 -27.27
CA ASP A 165 40.66 -5.29 -26.34
C ASP A 165 42.00 -5.54 -25.62
N GLY A 166 43.10 -4.90 -26.04
CA GLY A 166 44.38 -5.00 -25.35
C GLY A 166 44.47 -4.24 -24.02
N PHE A 167 43.57 -3.30 -23.75
CA PHE A 167 43.62 -2.48 -22.53
C PHE A 167 42.86 -3.12 -21.37
N HIS A 168 43.53 -3.22 -20.22
CA HIS A 168 42.92 -3.72 -18.97
C HIS A 168 42.46 -2.60 -18.05
N SER A 169 43.13 -1.46 -18.09
CA SER A 169 42.74 -0.25 -17.40
C SER A 169 42.92 0.98 -18.29
N ILE A 170 42.04 1.95 -18.15
CA ILE A 170 42.19 3.28 -18.72
C ILE A 170 42.08 4.29 -17.59
N GLU A 171 43.07 5.15 -17.44
CA GLU A 171 43.11 6.20 -16.42
C GLU A 171 43.25 7.57 -17.07
N THR A 172 42.39 8.52 -16.70
CA THR A 172 42.55 9.93 -17.06
C THR A 172 43.15 10.74 -15.91
N ARG A 173 44.25 11.46 -16.17
CA ARG A 173 45.02 12.25 -15.20
C ARG A 173 45.08 13.72 -15.61
N ASN A 174 45.33 14.59 -14.63
CA ASN A 174 45.61 16.02 -14.80
C ASN A 174 44.59 16.79 -15.66
N GLY A 175 43.36 16.29 -15.69
CA GLY A 175 42.25 16.88 -16.43
C GLY A 175 42.14 16.54 -17.91
N ALA A 176 42.84 15.49 -18.37
CA ALA A 176 42.66 15.00 -19.72
C ALA A 176 41.24 14.45 -19.93
N GLY A 177 40.58 14.89 -21.00
CA GLY A 177 39.33 14.30 -21.48
C GLY A 177 39.58 13.00 -22.23
N LEU A 178 38.70 12.01 -22.05
CA LEU A 178 38.66 10.79 -22.86
C LEU A 178 37.29 10.70 -23.52
N ARG A 179 37.26 10.52 -24.84
CA ARG A 179 36.04 10.30 -25.60
C ARG A 179 36.20 9.06 -26.47
N ILE A 180 35.30 8.10 -26.30
CA ILE A 180 35.24 6.88 -27.10
C ILE A 180 33.86 6.81 -27.74
N ASP A 181 33.80 6.84 -29.07
CA ASP A 181 32.57 6.87 -29.82
C ASP A 181 32.46 5.66 -30.77
N ALA A 182 31.25 5.14 -30.93
CA ALA A 182 30.87 4.20 -31.98
C ALA A 182 29.57 4.72 -32.63
N GLU A 183 29.63 5.07 -33.91
CA GLU A 183 28.53 5.73 -34.63
C GLU A 183 28.13 4.94 -35.90
N ARG A 184 26.90 5.10 -36.39
CA ARG A 184 26.44 4.60 -37.72
C ARG A 184 26.64 3.10 -37.95
N ALA A 185 26.29 2.29 -36.95
CA ALA A 185 26.50 0.84 -36.94
C ALA A 185 27.98 0.41 -37.01
N ALA A 186 28.90 1.27 -36.57
CA ALA A 186 30.27 0.88 -36.24
C ALA A 186 30.35 0.17 -34.88
N THR A 187 31.44 -0.53 -34.64
CA THR A 187 31.69 -1.25 -33.39
C THR A 187 33.00 -0.79 -32.76
N THR A 188 32.99 -0.55 -31.45
CA THR A 188 34.20 -0.39 -30.64
C THR A 188 34.22 -1.47 -29.55
N THR A 189 35.32 -2.20 -29.41
CA THR A 189 35.44 -3.28 -28.40
C THR A 189 36.48 -2.93 -27.36
N LEU A 190 36.14 -3.12 -26.07
CA LEU A 190 37.07 -3.03 -24.94
C LEU A 190 36.95 -4.30 -24.10
N GLY A 191 37.16 -5.44 -24.75
CA GLY A 191 36.91 -6.78 -24.28
C GLY A 191 37.62 -7.17 -22.98
N GLN A 192 38.77 -6.57 -22.70
CA GLN A 192 39.56 -6.84 -21.49
C GLN A 192 39.59 -5.69 -20.50
N LEU A 193 38.87 -4.59 -20.77
CA LEU A 193 38.85 -3.44 -19.86
C LEU A 193 38.17 -3.83 -18.56
N THR A 194 38.90 -3.80 -17.46
CA THR A 194 38.41 -4.13 -16.10
C THR A 194 38.20 -2.89 -15.25
N VAL A 195 38.99 -1.83 -15.47
CA VAL A 195 38.96 -0.59 -14.68
C VAL A 195 38.93 0.63 -15.59
N LEU A 196 37.98 1.53 -15.37
CA LEU A 196 37.97 2.86 -15.96
C LEU A 196 38.07 3.88 -14.83
N SER A 197 39.12 4.71 -14.82
CA SER A 197 39.35 5.70 -13.77
C SER A 197 39.55 7.11 -14.34
N ALA A 198 39.05 8.10 -13.63
CA ALA A 198 39.20 9.51 -13.93
C ALA A 198 39.45 10.30 -12.65
N SER A 199 40.41 11.24 -12.70
CA SER A 199 40.59 12.21 -11.61
C SER A 199 39.37 13.14 -11.47
N ASP A 200 39.06 13.57 -10.23
CA ASP A 200 37.78 14.18 -9.77
C ASP A 200 37.24 15.40 -10.56
N LEU A 201 37.96 15.94 -11.54
CA LEU A 201 37.61 17.18 -12.25
C LEU A 201 37.13 16.98 -13.70
N TRP A 202 37.27 15.79 -14.31
CA TRP A 202 37.02 15.63 -15.74
C TRP A 202 36.26 14.37 -16.13
N VAL A 203 35.57 14.51 -17.26
CA VAL A 203 34.60 13.56 -17.80
C VAL A 203 35.27 12.68 -18.83
N SER A 204 35.24 11.36 -18.60
CA SER A 204 35.34 10.45 -19.73
C SER A 204 33.94 10.10 -20.24
N SER A 205 33.80 10.07 -21.57
CA SER A 205 32.54 9.87 -22.25
C SER A 205 32.67 8.70 -23.23
N LEU A 206 31.76 7.74 -23.11
CA LEU A 206 31.63 6.62 -24.03
C LEU A 206 30.27 6.74 -24.71
N ASN A 207 30.22 6.97 -26.02
CA ASN A 207 28.98 7.21 -26.76
C ASN A 207 28.77 6.19 -27.88
N ALA A 208 27.68 5.45 -27.82
CA ALA A 208 27.18 4.61 -28.90
C ALA A 208 25.99 5.31 -29.54
N SER A 209 26.07 5.71 -30.81
CA SER A 209 25.00 6.46 -31.49
C SER A 209 24.68 5.91 -32.87
N GLU A 210 23.51 6.21 -33.43
CA GLU A 210 23.12 5.84 -34.80
C GLU A 210 23.34 4.33 -35.08
N ALA A 211 22.84 3.45 -34.19
CA ALA A 211 23.06 2.00 -34.20
C ALA A 211 24.50 1.50 -33.95
N GLY A 212 25.43 2.38 -33.57
CA GLY A 212 26.78 1.99 -33.14
C GLY A 212 26.78 1.16 -31.85
N THR A 213 27.84 0.38 -31.63
CA THR A 213 27.95 -0.51 -30.47
C THR A 213 29.29 -0.36 -29.75
N ILE A 214 29.26 -0.25 -28.42
CA ILE A 214 30.46 -0.33 -27.56
C ILE A 214 30.34 -1.58 -26.66
N HIS A 215 31.32 -2.48 -26.76
CA HIS A 215 31.39 -3.70 -25.94
C HIS A 215 32.35 -3.53 -24.74
N LEU A 216 31.84 -3.73 -23.53
CA LEU A 216 32.55 -3.62 -22.24
C LEU A 216 32.39 -4.89 -21.38
N PRO A 217 32.63 -6.11 -21.93
CA PRO A 217 32.27 -7.35 -21.26
C PRO A 217 33.06 -7.60 -19.96
N SER A 218 34.22 -6.95 -19.80
CA SER A 218 35.11 -7.16 -18.66
C SER A 218 35.07 -6.08 -17.58
N LEU A 219 34.24 -5.05 -17.75
CA LEU A 219 34.26 -3.89 -16.86
C LEU A 219 33.76 -4.27 -15.47
N SER A 220 34.62 -4.12 -14.47
CA SER A 220 34.34 -4.45 -13.07
C SER A 220 34.48 -3.28 -12.11
N ALA A 221 35.14 -2.19 -12.52
CA ALA A 221 35.30 -1.01 -11.69
C ALA A 221 35.28 0.29 -12.49
N ILE A 222 34.59 1.30 -11.96
CA ILE A 222 34.57 2.67 -12.46
C ILE A 222 34.94 3.60 -11.29
N GLN A 223 35.88 4.52 -11.49
CA GLN A 223 36.36 5.44 -10.46
C GLN A 223 36.36 6.88 -10.94
N GLY A 224 35.52 7.74 -10.36
CA GLY A 224 35.44 9.16 -10.74
C GLY A 224 34.21 9.51 -11.57
N THR A 225 34.32 10.52 -12.45
CA THR A 225 33.18 11.02 -13.25
C THR A 225 33.18 10.42 -14.67
N HIS A 226 32.15 9.65 -14.98
CA HIS A 226 32.01 8.96 -16.26
C HIS A 226 30.59 9.09 -16.82
N PHE A 227 30.49 9.23 -18.14
CA PHE A 227 29.23 9.29 -18.87
C PHE A 227 29.21 8.22 -19.95
N PHE A 228 28.23 7.33 -19.89
CA PHE A 228 27.98 6.30 -20.88
C PHE A 228 26.65 6.61 -21.56
N THR A 229 26.66 6.87 -22.86
CA THR A 229 25.45 7.28 -23.60
C THR A 229 25.19 6.35 -24.77
N ALA A 230 24.02 5.71 -24.80
CA ALA A 230 23.47 5.06 -25.98
C ALA A 230 22.39 5.98 -26.56
N SER A 231 22.50 6.41 -27.82
CA SER A 231 21.50 7.27 -28.46
C SER A 231 21.12 6.80 -29.87
N THR A 232 19.92 7.15 -30.34
CA THR A 232 19.46 6.86 -31.71
C THR A 232 19.75 5.41 -32.17
N GLY A 233 19.34 4.42 -31.37
CA GLY A 233 19.54 2.99 -31.66
C GLY A 233 20.89 2.41 -31.22
N GLY A 234 21.77 3.21 -30.62
CA GLY A 234 23.08 2.78 -30.14
C GLY A 234 23.01 1.77 -28.99
N THR A 235 24.06 0.96 -28.83
CA THR A 235 24.12 -0.05 -27.78
C THR A 235 25.43 0.03 -26.98
N LEU A 236 25.32 0.11 -25.66
CA LEU A 236 26.42 -0.17 -24.73
C LEU A 236 26.15 -1.51 -24.06
N ALA A 237 27.02 -2.50 -24.29
CA ALA A 237 26.81 -3.85 -23.77
C ALA A 237 27.96 -4.26 -22.85
N THR A 238 27.65 -4.58 -21.59
CA THR A 238 28.61 -5.24 -20.67
C THR A 238 28.52 -6.77 -20.72
N ALA A 239 27.70 -7.34 -21.61
CA ALA A 239 27.42 -8.78 -21.70
C ALA A 239 28.69 -9.65 -21.76
N SER A 240 28.82 -10.62 -20.86
CA SER A 240 29.92 -11.58 -20.76
C SER A 240 29.38 -12.97 -20.46
N THR A 241 30.13 -14.01 -20.83
CA THR A 241 29.75 -15.42 -20.60
C THR A 241 30.30 -16.00 -19.29
N ALA A 242 31.00 -15.21 -18.48
CA ALA A 242 31.76 -15.71 -17.33
C ALA A 242 31.30 -15.12 -16.00
N ASP A 243 30.64 -15.98 -15.19
CA ASP A 243 30.23 -15.91 -13.77
C ASP A 243 29.61 -14.59 -13.26
N PRO A 244 28.81 -14.61 -12.17
CA PRO A 244 28.30 -13.39 -11.55
C PRO A 244 29.40 -12.32 -11.31
N ARG A 245 29.14 -11.07 -11.71
CA ARG A 245 30.10 -9.95 -11.58
C ARG A 245 29.55 -8.75 -10.83
N THR A 246 30.32 -8.35 -9.82
CA THR A 246 30.17 -7.07 -9.17
C THR A 246 30.78 -5.95 -10.03
N LEU A 247 29.99 -4.92 -10.34
CA LEU A 247 30.48 -3.64 -10.86
C LEU A 247 30.64 -2.64 -9.70
N THR A 248 31.89 -2.33 -9.36
CA THR A 248 32.22 -1.37 -8.30
C THR A 248 32.27 0.05 -8.83
N ILE A 249 31.49 0.95 -8.26
CA ILE A 249 31.54 2.40 -8.52
C ILE A 249 32.16 3.10 -7.31
N ALA A 250 33.35 3.68 -7.51
CA ALA A 250 34.13 4.33 -6.46
C ALA A 250 34.51 5.78 -6.82
N GLY A 251 35.10 6.48 -5.86
CA GLY A 251 35.43 7.90 -5.96
C GLY A 251 34.35 8.81 -5.37
N THR A 252 34.58 10.13 -5.40
CA THR A 252 33.67 11.11 -4.75
C THR A 252 32.65 11.72 -5.69
N SER A 253 32.70 11.36 -6.97
CA SER A 253 31.91 11.97 -8.04
C SER A 253 30.73 11.09 -8.49
N SER A 254 30.05 11.48 -9.56
CA SER A 254 28.88 10.77 -10.09
C SER A 254 29.21 10.01 -11.38
N THR A 255 28.72 8.79 -11.51
CA THR A 255 28.72 8.02 -12.77
C THR A 255 27.31 7.99 -13.35
N THR A 256 27.19 8.26 -14.65
CA THR A 256 25.91 8.31 -15.36
C THR A 256 25.89 7.33 -16.52
N PHE A 257 24.88 6.48 -16.58
CA PHE A 257 24.52 5.69 -17.75
C PHE A 257 23.21 6.20 -18.31
N ARG A 258 23.15 6.43 -19.62
CA ARG A 258 21.98 7.00 -20.28
C ARG A 258 21.66 6.31 -21.61
N ALA A 259 20.49 5.69 -21.71
CA ALA A 259 19.90 5.24 -22.97
C ALA A 259 18.86 6.27 -23.43
N GLU A 260 19.08 6.92 -24.57
CA GLU A 260 18.22 7.94 -25.17
C GLU A 260 17.67 7.47 -26.50
N ASP A 261 16.41 7.77 -26.82
CA ASP A 261 15.77 7.45 -28.11
C ASP A 261 15.42 5.96 -28.31
N ALA A 262 14.40 5.74 -29.13
CA ALA A 262 13.92 4.41 -29.49
C ALA A 262 15.03 3.53 -30.05
N GLY A 263 15.12 2.31 -29.51
CA GLY A 263 16.10 1.30 -29.91
C GLY A 263 17.46 1.42 -29.23
N SER A 264 17.72 2.50 -28.50
CA SER A 264 18.96 2.63 -27.73
C SER A 264 18.93 1.75 -26.50
N ARG A 265 20.05 1.10 -26.18
CA ARG A 265 20.12 0.12 -25.11
C ARG A 265 21.42 0.22 -24.31
N ILE A 266 21.29 0.25 -22.99
CA ILE A 266 22.39 -0.09 -22.07
C ILE A 266 22.08 -1.45 -21.47
N ASP A 267 22.95 -2.42 -21.70
CA ASP A 267 22.74 -3.81 -21.34
C ASP A 267 23.74 -4.26 -20.27
N PHE A 268 23.24 -4.53 -19.07
CA PHE A 268 23.98 -5.01 -17.91
C PHE A 268 23.84 -6.53 -17.67
N SER A 269 23.59 -7.32 -18.72
CA SER A 269 23.37 -8.78 -18.63
C SER A 269 24.49 -9.64 -18.05
N SER A 270 25.61 -9.05 -17.62
CA SER A 270 26.67 -9.76 -16.91
C SER A 270 26.85 -9.31 -15.47
N ILE A 271 26.12 -8.28 -15.04
CA ILE A 271 26.27 -7.66 -13.74
C ILE A 271 25.16 -8.17 -12.82
N ASP A 272 25.55 -8.90 -11.78
CA ASP A 272 24.63 -9.44 -10.78
C ASP A 272 24.53 -8.55 -9.54
N THR A 273 25.57 -7.73 -9.31
CA THR A 273 25.71 -6.85 -8.15
C THR A 273 26.31 -5.48 -8.52
N PHE A 274 25.66 -4.40 -8.10
CA PHE A 274 26.32 -3.09 -7.99
C PHE A 274 26.90 -2.91 -6.60
N ALA A 275 28.13 -2.41 -6.51
CA ALA A 275 28.77 -2.03 -5.26
C ALA A 275 29.20 -0.55 -5.30
N LEU A 276 28.59 0.29 -4.48
CA LEU A 276 29.00 1.70 -4.34
C LEU A 276 29.94 1.85 -3.14
N GLU A 277 31.10 2.48 -3.35
CA GLU A 277 32.07 2.77 -2.27
C GLU A 277 32.04 4.23 -1.77
N ALA A 278 31.81 5.21 -2.65
CA ALA A 278 31.72 6.63 -2.25
C ALA A 278 30.99 7.56 -3.25
N ALA A 279 30.58 7.03 -4.41
CA ALA A 279 30.07 7.77 -5.56
C ALA A 279 28.53 7.69 -5.67
N GLU A 280 27.93 8.58 -6.46
CA GLU A 280 26.52 8.45 -6.88
C GLU A 280 26.44 7.75 -8.25
N LEU A 281 25.47 6.85 -8.40
CA LEU A 281 25.17 6.19 -9.67
C LEU A 281 23.81 6.65 -10.17
N SER A 282 23.76 7.18 -11.39
CA SER A 282 22.51 7.54 -12.05
C SER A 282 22.32 6.76 -13.35
N LEU A 283 21.15 6.18 -13.51
CA LEU A 283 20.76 5.36 -14.65
C LEU A 283 19.54 6.02 -15.29
N PHE A 284 19.65 6.40 -16.55
CA PHE A 284 18.60 7.10 -17.29
C PHE A 284 18.17 6.28 -18.51
N ALA A 285 16.87 6.04 -18.61
CA ALA A 285 16.19 5.58 -19.81
C ALA A 285 15.25 6.70 -20.26
N GLU A 286 15.51 7.31 -21.41
CA GLU A 286 14.78 8.49 -21.89
C GLU A 286 14.33 8.30 -23.34
N ARG A 287 13.20 8.90 -23.74
CA ARG A 287 12.74 8.93 -25.14
C ARG A 287 12.63 7.53 -25.77
N ASP A 288 12.01 6.57 -25.10
CA ASP A 288 11.94 5.15 -25.53
C ASP A 288 13.27 4.36 -25.49
N GLY A 289 14.32 4.90 -24.86
CA GLY A 289 15.56 4.17 -24.58
C GLY A 289 15.37 3.10 -23.50
N THR A 290 16.24 2.07 -23.49
CA THR A 290 16.15 0.94 -22.54
C THR A 290 17.43 0.77 -21.73
N VAL A 291 17.30 0.61 -20.40
CA VAL A 291 18.38 0.12 -19.53
C VAL A 291 17.96 -1.24 -18.95
N ALA A 292 18.70 -2.30 -19.28
CA ALA A 292 18.32 -3.67 -18.96
C ALA A 292 19.30 -4.32 -17.96
N PHE A 293 18.75 -4.94 -16.92
CA PHE A 293 19.46 -5.65 -15.85
C PHE A 293 18.95 -7.09 -15.70
N PRO A 294 19.11 -7.96 -16.72
CA PRO A 294 18.43 -9.25 -16.72
C PRO A 294 18.86 -10.19 -15.58
N ASP A 295 20.04 -9.99 -15.00
CA ASP A 295 20.61 -10.86 -13.97
C ASP A 295 20.90 -10.14 -12.64
N LEU A 296 20.44 -8.88 -12.46
CA LEU A 296 20.69 -8.11 -11.24
C LEU A 296 19.90 -8.71 -10.07
N ALA A 297 20.56 -9.53 -9.26
CA ALA A 297 19.98 -10.18 -8.10
C ALA A 297 19.99 -9.26 -6.87
N ALA A 298 21.08 -8.50 -6.69
CA ALA A 298 21.28 -7.62 -5.55
C ALA A 298 21.87 -6.28 -5.97
N SER A 299 21.51 -5.20 -5.31
CA SER A 299 22.26 -3.95 -5.37
C SER A 299 22.71 -3.54 -3.99
N VAL A 300 24.01 -3.37 -3.80
CA VAL A 300 24.61 -3.10 -2.49
C VAL A 300 25.21 -1.71 -2.45
N ASN A 301 24.73 -0.92 -1.51
CA ASN A 301 25.18 0.44 -1.27
C ASN A 301 25.45 0.65 0.22
N SER A 302 26.65 0.27 0.63
CA SER A 302 27.10 0.33 2.02
C SER A 302 27.45 1.74 2.52
N THR A 303 27.18 2.79 1.74
CA THR A 303 27.82 4.11 1.92
C THR A 303 26.86 5.23 2.29
N GLY A 304 25.55 4.98 2.17
CA GLY A 304 24.51 6.01 2.33
C GLY A 304 24.46 7.03 1.19
N ARG A 305 25.15 6.79 0.06
CA ARG A 305 24.96 7.54 -1.19
C ARG A 305 23.72 7.04 -1.93
N ARG A 306 23.30 7.67 -3.03
CA ARG A 306 22.08 7.29 -3.76
C ARG A 306 22.40 6.55 -5.06
N ILE A 307 21.70 5.44 -5.32
CA ILE A 307 21.53 4.89 -6.67
C ILE A 307 20.18 5.35 -7.21
N ALA A 308 20.19 6.05 -8.34
CA ALA A 308 19.01 6.63 -8.93
C ALA A 308 18.70 6.00 -10.30
N HIS A 309 17.51 5.42 -10.41
CA HIS A 309 16.96 4.85 -11.64
C HIS A 309 15.87 5.79 -12.16
N HIS A 310 16.04 6.29 -13.37
CA HIS A 310 15.20 7.30 -14.00
C HIS A 310 14.67 6.79 -15.34
N ALA A 311 13.35 6.63 -15.45
CA ALA A 311 12.67 6.31 -16.70
C ALA A 311 11.78 7.49 -17.09
N TYR A 312 12.07 8.16 -18.20
CA TYR A 312 11.35 9.35 -18.67
C TYR A 312 10.99 9.23 -20.15
N ASP A 313 9.94 9.93 -20.57
CA ASP A 313 9.50 10.08 -21.95
C ASP A 313 9.43 8.75 -22.72
N GLY A 314 8.77 7.73 -22.17
CA GLY A 314 8.66 6.39 -22.78
C GLY A 314 9.83 5.45 -22.50
N GLY A 315 10.90 5.93 -21.85
CA GLY A 315 12.06 5.12 -21.48
C GLY A 315 11.71 3.97 -20.54
N THR A 316 12.46 2.86 -20.65
CA THR A 316 12.22 1.63 -19.90
C THR A 316 13.44 1.18 -19.09
N ILE A 317 13.23 0.82 -17.83
CA ILE A 317 14.21 0.13 -16.98
C ILE A 317 13.68 -1.26 -16.64
N GLU A 318 14.45 -2.30 -16.96
CA GLU A 318 14.08 -3.71 -16.76
C GLU A 318 14.94 -4.37 -15.66
N LEU A 319 14.30 -4.82 -14.58
CA LEU A 319 14.93 -5.44 -13.39
C LEU A 319 14.31 -6.82 -13.08
N PRO A 320 14.34 -7.80 -14.02
CA PRO A 320 13.57 -9.04 -13.90
C PRO A 320 14.03 -10.02 -12.80
N VAL A 321 15.15 -9.79 -12.12
CA VAL A 321 15.71 -10.69 -11.06
C VAL A 321 15.91 -9.97 -9.72
N LEU A 322 15.33 -8.79 -9.51
CA LEU A 322 15.60 -7.98 -8.31
C LEU A 322 15.13 -8.68 -7.02
N THR A 323 16.07 -9.20 -6.22
CA THR A 323 15.78 -9.88 -4.94
C THR A 323 16.23 -9.09 -3.71
N ALA A 324 17.21 -8.21 -3.84
CA ALA A 324 17.73 -7.42 -2.72
C ALA A 324 18.19 -6.02 -3.14
N ILE A 325 17.91 -5.05 -2.28
CA ILE A 325 18.44 -3.70 -2.31
C ILE A 325 18.99 -3.40 -0.93
N ASP A 326 20.25 -2.98 -0.85
CA ASP A 326 20.89 -2.52 0.37
C ASP A 326 21.36 -1.07 0.19
N GLY A 327 20.96 -0.17 1.08
CA GLY A 327 21.25 1.28 1.03
C GLY A 327 20.18 2.14 0.34
N GLU A 328 20.50 3.39 0.04
CA GLU A 328 19.54 4.35 -0.55
C GLU A 328 19.37 4.14 -2.06
N HIS A 329 18.15 3.78 -2.45
CA HIS A 329 17.74 3.57 -3.84
C HIS A 329 16.48 4.36 -4.18
N SER A 330 16.48 4.98 -5.35
CA SER A 330 15.32 5.69 -5.89
C SER A 330 15.00 5.22 -7.30
N PHE A 331 13.80 4.71 -7.50
CA PHE A 331 13.24 4.33 -8.78
C PHE A 331 12.17 5.36 -9.15
N THR A 332 12.39 6.10 -10.24
CA THR A 332 11.50 7.19 -10.67
C THR A 332 11.10 6.99 -12.12
N ALA A 333 9.84 6.67 -12.35
CA ALA A 333 9.18 6.77 -13.64
C ALA A 333 8.49 8.14 -13.75
N GLY A 334 8.94 9.00 -14.66
CA GLY A 334 8.18 10.20 -15.06
C GLY A 334 7.40 9.94 -16.35
N THR A 335 7.03 10.98 -17.09
CA THR A 335 6.03 10.91 -18.17
C THR A 335 6.27 9.73 -19.14
N GLY A 336 5.32 8.80 -19.25
CA GLY A 336 5.40 7.60 -20.09
C GLY A 336 6.50 6.58 -19.72
N GLY A 337 7.33 6.87 -18.72
CA GLY A 337 8.43 6.01 -18.29
C GLY A 337 7.94 4.74 -17.62
N ILE A 338 8.66 3.65 -17.82
CA ILE A 338 8.31 2.32 -17.29
C ILE A 338 9.50 1.76 -16.52
N ILE A 339 9.26 1.36 -15.28
CA ILE A 339 10.20 0.55 -14.49
C ILE A 339 9.51 -0.76 -14.18
N THR A 340 10.09 -1.87 -14.63
CA THR A 340 9.59 -3.22 -14.31
C THR A 340 10.59 -3.91 -13.41
N ALA A 341 10.13 -4.49 -12.32
CA ALA A 341 10.93 -5.43 -11.53
C ALA A 341 10.20 -6.76 -11.38
N GLY A 342 10.98 -7.84 -11.49
CA GLY A 342 10.47 -9.19 -11.29
C GLY A 342 11.47 -10.09 -10.62
N VAL A 343 11.08 -11.35 -10.47
CA VAL A 343 11.97 -12.44 -10.06
C VAL A 343 11.73 -13.58 -11.04
N VAL A 344 12.77 -14.06 -11.72
CA VAL A 344 12.65 -15.06 -12.80
C VAL A 344 12.27 -16.46 -12.28
N ASP A 345 12.39 -16.76 -10.98
CA ASP A 345 12.05 -18.08 -10.45
C ASP A 345 10.54 -18.25 -10.14
N PRO A 346 9.85 -19.24 -10.76
CA PRO A 346 8.45 -19.56 -10.46
C PRO A 346 8.25 -20.55 -9.29
N VAL A 347 9.31 -21.06 -8.65
CA VAL A 347 9.21 -22.18 -7.69
C VAL A 347 9.33 -21.75 -6.21
N THR A 348 9.78 -20.52 -5.94
CA THR A 348 9.90 -19.95 -4.57
C THR A 348 9.16 -18.64 -4.46
N PRO A 349 8.68 -18.24 -3.25
CA PRO A 349 8.18 -16.88 -3.07
C PRO A 349 9.22 -15.88 -3.55
N ARG A 350 8.77 -14.92 -4.35
CA ARG A 350 9.60 -13.87 -4.94
C ARG A 350 9.79 -12.77 -3.91
N ILE A 351 10.88 -12.86 -3.16
CA ILE A 351 11.17 -11.97 -2.03
C ILE A 351 12.02 -10.79 -2.52
N LEU A 352 11.58 -9.57 -2.24
CA LEU A 352 12.40 -8.37 -2.29
C LEU A 352 12.77 -7.95 -0.86
N THR A 353 14.07 -7.91 -0.58
CA THR A 353 14.61 -7.42 0.70
C THR A 353 15.19 -6.01 0.53
N LEU A 354 14.76 -5.06 1.35
CA LEU A 354 15.28 -3.70 1.42
C LEU A 354 16.03 -3.53 2.76
N THR A 355 17.35 -3.36 2.72
CA THR A 355 18.21 -3.16 3.90
C THR A 355 19.05 -1.89 3.81
N GLY A 356 19.81 -1.58 4.86
CA GLY A 356 20.83 -0.52 4.85
C GLY A 356 20.34 0.89 5.24
N PRO A 357 21.26 1.86 5.32
CA PRO A 357 20.92 3.24 5.67
C PRO A 357 20.25 3.96 4.49
N GLY A 358 18.93 4.13 4.56
CA GLY A 358 18.17 4.92 3.58
C GLY A 358 16.82 4.28 3.27
N SER A 359 15.93 5.01 2.59
CA SER A 359 14.62 4.46 2.18
C SER A 359 14.68 3.96 0.74
N GLY A 360 14.21 2.73 0.49
CA GLY A 360 13.87 2.31 -0.88
C GLY A 360 12.64 3.10 -1.36
N SER A 361 12.79 3.89 -2.42
CA SER A 361 11.70 4.71 -2.96
C SER A 361 11.35 4.32 -4.39
N PHE A 362 10.06 4.05 -4.63
CA PHE A 362 9.48 3.72 -5.92
C PHE A 362 8.43 4.76 -6.29
N ARG A 363 8.65 5.50 -7.38
CA ARG A 363 7.87 6.69 -7.74
C ARG A 363 7.38 6.62 -9.17
N ALA A 364 6.07 6.73 -9.37
CA ALA A 364 5.45 6.96 -10.67
C ALA A 364 4.84 8.37 -10.67
N MET A 365 5.52 9.35 -11.28
CA MET A 365 5.27 10.78 -10.99
C MET A 365 4.34 11.52 -11.98
N ASP A 366 4.23 11.06 -13.23
CA ASP A 366 3.54 11.81 -14.27
C ASP A 366 2.58 10.95 -15.10
N HIS A 367 2.04 11.52 -16.18
CA HIS A 367 1.11 10.83 -17.08
C HIS A 367 1.72 9.55 -17.65
N ASP A 368 0.95 8.47 -17.67
CA ASP A 368 1.33 7.15 -18.18
C ASP A 368 2.62 6.55 -17.59
N SER A 369 3.11 7.08 -16.47
CA SER A 369 4.28 6.54 -15.77
C SER A 369 3.91 5.27 -15.00
N VAL A 370 4.75 4.23 -15.09
CA VAL A 370 4.49 2.93 -14.46
C VAL A 370 5.70 2.44 -13.68
N VAL A 371 5.49 2.07 -12.43
CA VAL A 371 6.41 1.23 -11.66
C VAL A 371 5.71 -0.10 -11.39
N ASP A 372 6.08 -1.13 -12.13
CA ASP A 372 5.50 -2.46 -12.04
C ASP A 372 6.38 -3.38 -11.19
N LEU A 373 5.86 -3.73 -10.02
CA LEU A 373 6.43 -4.65 -9.04
C LEU A 373 5.47 -5.83 -8.79
N SER A 374 4.54 -6.08 -9.72
CA SER A 374 3.50 -7.11 -9.60
C SER A 374 4.04 -8.52 -9.51
N ALA A 375 5.31 -8.73 -9.89
CA ALA A 375 5.99 -10.01 -9.78
C ALA A 375 6.54 -10.29 -8.37
N ILE A 376 6.50 -9.36 -7.41
CA ILE A 376 7.04 -9.55 -6.05
C ILE A 376 5.94 -10.10 -5.13
N ASP A 377 6.22 -11.21 -4.44
CA ASP A 377 5.28 -11.85 -3.50
C ASP A 377 5.46 -11.36 -2.06
N VAL A 378 6.71 -11.10 -1.65
CA VAL A 378 7.06 -10.73 -0.27
C VAL A 378 7.99 -9.53 -0.28
N LEU A 379 7.63 -8.50 0.47
CA LEU A 379 8.47 -7.33 0.72
C LEU A 379 8.97 -7.38 2.17
N LEU A 380 10.30 -7.45 2.34
CA LEU A 380 10.95 -7.33 3.64
C LEU A 380 11.69 -5.99 3.67
N ALA A 381 11.32 -5.06 4.55
CA ALA A 381 11.98 -3.76 4.67
C ALA A 381 12.61 -3.58 6.05
N ALA A 382 13.81 -3.02 6.10
CA ALA A 382 14.52 -2.61 7.30
C ALA A 382 14.81 -1.10 7.25
N ASN A 383 15.31 -0.53 8.36
CA ASN A 383 15.90 0.81 8.50
C ASN A 383 15.34 1.95 7.62
N ASN A 384 14.65 2.92 8.23
CA ASN A 384 14.08 4.13 7.58
C ASN A 384 12.86 3.89 6.66
N GLY A 385 12.51 2.63 6.35
CA GLY A 385 11.26 2.27 5.68
C GLY A 385 11.31 2.27 4.16
N CYS A 386 10.15 2.10 3.53
CA CYS A 386 10.00 2.06 2.08
C CYS A 386 8.87 3.01 1.65
N LEU A 387 9.03 3.69 0.51
CA LEU A 387 8.02 4.59 -0.05
C LEU A 387 7.62 4.16 -1.45
N PHE A 388 6.35 3.82 -1.62
CA PHE A 388 5.67 3.74 -2.91
C PHE A 388 4.85 5.02 -3.10
N HIS A 389 5.16 5.79 -4.15
CA HIS A 389 4.51 7.06 -4.42
C HIS A 389 4.01 7.10 -5.86
N SER A 390 2.72 7.36 -6.03
CA SER A 390 2.12 7.60 -7.33
C SER A 390 1.53 9.01 -7.39
N THR A 391 1.91 9.83 -8.38
CA THR A 391 1.34 11.18 -8.58
C THR A 391 0.69 11.34 -9.95
N ALA A 392 -0.16 12.36 -10.11
CA ALA A 392 -0.86 12.67 -11.35
C ALA A 392 -1.69 11.49 -11.89
N THR A 393 -1.28 10.82 -12.98
CA THR A 393 -1.92 9.56 -13.43
C THR A 393 -0.93 8.41 -13.51
N GLY A 394 0.17 8.51 -12.75
CA GLY A 394 1.12 7.43 -12.58
C GLY A 394 0.48 6.20 -11.94
N SER A 395 1.13 5.06 -12.09
CA SER A 395 0.68 3.78 -11.56
C SER A 395 1.82 3.02 -10.89
N VAL A 396 1.63 2.62 -9.64
CA VAL A 396 2.49 1.63 -8.97
C VAL A 396 1.72 0.33 -8.84
N LEU A 397 2.24 -0.76 -9.40
CA LEU A 397 1.57 -2.05 -9.43
C LEU A 397 2.28 -3.01 -8.46
N LEU A 398 1.55 -3.49 -7.45
CA LEU A 398 2.04 -4.41 -6.41
C LEU A 398 1.12 -5.65 -6.34
N ASP A 399 0.57 -6.07 -7.48
CA ASP A 399 -0.52 -7.04 -7.52
C ASP A 399 -0.15 -8.45 -7.03
N GLY A 400 1.12 -8.83 -7.10
CA GLY A 400 1.64 -10.08 -6.53
C GLY A 400 1.90 -10.02 -5.03
N LEU A 401 1.97 -8.84 -4.41
CA LEU A 401 2.43 -8.68 -3.04
C LEU A 401 1.45 -9.34 -2.05
N GLN A 402 1.86 -10.42 -1.42
CA GLN A 402 1.08 -11.18 -0.43
C GLN A 402 1.42 -10.79 1.01
N THR A 403 2.70 -10.52 1.27
CA THR A 403 3.20 -10.18 2.60
C THR A 403 4.12 -8.96 2.52
N SER A 404 3.83 -7.94 3.33
CA SER A 404 4.76 -6.86 3.63
C SER A 404 5.20 -6.93 5.09
N ALA A 405 6.50 -6.91 5.34
CA ALA A 405 7.03 -6.99 6.69
C ALA A 405 8.17 -5.98 6.90
N MET A 406 8.05 -5.21 7.98
CA MET A 406 9.17 -4.47 8.57
C MET A 406 9.93 -5.38 9.52
N VAL A 407 11.20 -5.64 9.22
CA VAL A 407 12.07 -6.50 10.05
C VAL A 407 12.84 -5.71 11.12
N GLU A 408 12.95 -4.38 10.96
CA GLU A 408 13.56 -3.43 11.90
C GLU A 408 12.69 -2.15 12.01
N GLU A 409 13.14 -1.10 12.70
CA GLU A 409 12.39 0.17 12.84
C GLU A 409 12.21 0.88 11.47
N GLY A 410 10.99 1.36 11.19
CA GLY A 410 10.64 2.07 9.96
C GLY A 410 9.15 1.92 9.59
N VAL A 411 8.79 2.38 8.39
CA VAL A 411 7.40 2.38 7.89
C VAL A 411 7.36 1.97 6.42
N VAL A 412 6.42 1.12 6.04
CA VAL A 412 6.04 0.94 4.63
C VAL A 412 4.98 1.99 4.28
N SER A 413 5.33 2.95 3.45
CA SER A 413 4.47 4.06 3.03
C SER A 413 3.96 3.86 1.62
N LEU A 414 2.65 3.94 1.43
CA LEU A 414 1.98 3.91 0.14
C LEU A 414 1.19 5.23 0.01
N VAL A 415 1.58 6.05 -0.96
CA VAL A 415 1.04 7.40 -1.16
C VAL A 415 0.57 7.55 -2.60
N ALA A 416 -0.72 7.78 -2.80
CA ALA A 416 -1.28 8.10 -4.11
C ALA A 416 -1.84 9.54 -4.10
N ASP A 417 -1.17 10.47 -4.79
CA ASP A 417 -1.55 11.88 -4.90
C ASP A 417 -2.01 12.20 -6.33
N GLY A 418 -3.30 12.03 -6.61
CA GLY A 418 -3.88 11.97 -7.95
C GLY A 418 -3.63 10.64 -8.69
N GLY A 419 -2.48 9.98 -8.46
CA GLY A 419 -2.10 8.73 -9.11
C GLY A 419 -2.79 7.47 -8.56
N THR A 420 -2.35 6.30 -9.02
CA THR A 420 -2.88 5.00 -8.57
C THR A 420 -1.82 4.06 -7.99
N ILE A 421 -2.21 3.28 -6.97
CA ILE A 421 -1.46 2.10 -6.48
C ILE A 421 -2.40 0.91 -6.37
N THR A 422 -1.97 -0.27 -6.84
CA THR A 422 -2.79 -1.51 -6.83
C THR A 422 -2.09 -2.63 -6.06
N LEU A 423 -2.81 -3.32 -5.18
CA LEU A 423 -2.30 -4.38 -4.31
C LEU A 423 -3.29 -5.56 -4.31
N SER A 424 -3.31 -6.32 -5.38
CA SER A 424 -4.34 -7.35 -5.55
C SER A 424 -4.17 -8.60 -4.69
N SER A 425 -3.02 -8.83 -4.04
CA SER A 425 -2.71 -10.10 -3.32
C SER A 425 -2.46 -9.97 -1.81
N LEU A 426 -2.47 -8.76 -1.25
CA LEU A 426 -2.02 -8.53 0.13
C LEU A 426 -2.91 -9.25 1.16
N ALA A 427 -2.28 -10.01 2.06
CA ALA A 427 -2.92 -10.75 3.15
C ALA A 427 -2.30 -10.43 4.53
N ASN A 428 -0.99 -10.21 4.58
CA ASN A 428 -0.26 -9.97 5.83
C ASN A 428 0.53 -8.66 5.76
N ALA A 429 0.38 -7.83 6.79
CA ALA A 429 1.14 -6.60 6.97
C ALA A 429 1.73 -6.60 8.40
N ILE A 430 3.06 -6.71 8.49
CA ILE A 430 3.81 -6.86 9.74
C ILE A 430 4.68 -5.61 9.94
N GLY A 431 4.56 -4.96 11.09
CA GLY A 431 5.14 -3.64 11.38
C GLY A 431 4.25 -2.48 10.95
N ALA A 432 4.77 -1.25 11.00
CA ALA A 432 3.99 -0.05 10.74
C ALA A 432 3.77 0.19 9.24
N HIS A 433 2.51 0.41 8.85
CA HIS A 433 2.10 0.70 7.48
C HIS A 433 1.38 2.06 7.39
N TYR A 434 1.78 2.90 6.45
CA TYR A 434 1.16 4.20 6.21
C TYR A 434 0.59 4.26 4.79
N VAL A 435 -0.72 4.07 4.67
CA VAL A 435 -1.46 4.09 3.40
C VAL A 435 -2.29 5.37 3.33
N SER A 436 -2.03 6.20 2.32
CA SER A 436 -2.72 7.47 2.14
C SER A 436 -2.98 7.80 0.68
N THR A 437 -4.18 8.31 0.42
CA THR A 437 -4.59 8.85 -0.89
C THR A 437 -4.95 10.32 -0.76
N PHE A 438 -4.48 11.16 -1.68
CA PHE A 438 -4.68 12.61 -1.71
C PHE A 438 -5.16 13.08 -3.10
N ASN A 439 -5.84 14.22 -3.15
CA ASN A 439 -6.18 14.97 -4.38
C ASN A 439 -6.70 14.12 -5.56
N GLY A 440 -7.61 13.18 -5.31
CA GLY A 440 -8.16 12.30 -6.36
C GLY A 440 -7.40 11.00 -6.59
N GLY A 441 -6.36 10.74 -5.79
CA GLY A 441 -5.57 9.52 -5.86
C GLY A 441 -6.34 8.29 -5.40
N ARG A 442 -5.89 7.11 -5.85
CA ARG A 442 -6.54 5.85 -5.54
C ARG A 442 -5.56 4.77 -5.12
N ILE A 443 -5.80 4.15 -3.98
CA ILE A 443 -5.14 2.90 -3.57
C ILE A 443 -6.21 1.81 -3.57
N SER A 444 -5.98 0.73 -4.32
CA SER A 444 -6.97 -0.32 -4.51
C SER A 444 -6.42 -1.69 -4.14
N LEU A 445 -7.05 -2.34 -3.16
CA LEU A 445 -6.89 -3.77 -2.91
C LEU A 445 -7.99 -4.49 -3.69
N THR A 446 -7.78 -4.68 -4.98
CA THR A 446 -8.75 -5.32 -5.89
C THR A 446 -8.51 -6.82 -5.89
N PRO A 447 -9.51 -7.71 -5.80
CA PRO A 447 -9.23 -9.13 -5.67
C PRO A 447 -8.62 -9.73 -6.95
N GLY A 448 -7.50 -10.44 -6.80
CA GLY A 448 -7.23 -11.63 -7.60
C GLY A 448 -8.22 -12.74 -7.22
N SER A 449 -9.28 -12.92 -8.02
CA SER A 449 -10.27 -14.02 -7.96
C SER A 449 -10.73 -14.52 -6.56
N GLY A 450 -11.84 -13.97 -6.04
CA GLY A 450 -12.87 -14.72 -5.31
C GLY A 450 -12.58 -15.32 -3.92
N ALA A 451 -11.39 -15.14 -3.33
CA ALA A 451 -11.10 -15.66 -1.98
C ALA A 451 -11.58 -14.71 -0.87
N THR A 452 -12.10 -15.28 0.22
CA THR A 452 -12.29 -14.58 1.50
C THR A 452 -10.96 -13.99 1.97
N ARG A 453 -10.94 -12.70 2.32
CA ARG A 453 -9.71 -12.03 2.76
C ARG A 453 -9.76 -11.58 4.20
N SER A 454 -8.81 -12.11 4.96
CA SER A 454 -8.42 -11.62 6.27
C SER A 454 -7.16 -10.78 6.10
N LEU A 455 -7.18 -9.56 6.61
CA LEU A 455 -5.98 -8.74 6.75
C LEU A 455 -5.53 -8.79 8.20
N THR A 456 -4.34 -9.35 8.44
CA THR A 456 -3.71 -9.36 9.76
C THR A 456 -2.68 -8.24 9.81
N LEU A 457 -2.88 -7.31 10.76
CA LEU A 457 -1.98 -6.20 11.04
C LEU A 457 -1.29 -6.47 12.37
N THR A 458 0.02 -6.71 12.32
CA THR A 458 0.82 -6.97 13.52
C THR A 458 1.79 -5.83 13.73
N ASN A 459 1.54 -4.97 14.72
CA ASN A 459 2.42 -3.85 15.03
C ASN A 459 2.86 -3.90 16.50
N ALA A 460 4.08 -4.38 16.73
CA ALA A 460 4.69 -4.50 18.06
C ALA A 460 5.51 -3.27 18.48
N ASN A 461 5.66 -2.26 17.62
CA ASN A 461 6.71 -1.27 17.79
C ASN A 461 6.26 -0.05 18.61
N THR A 462 6.70 0.03 19.86
CA THR A 462 6.32 1.08 20.83
C THR A 462 7.17 2.35 20.77
N ALA A 463 8.23 2.39 19.96
CA ALA A 463 9.28 3.40 20.11
C ALA A 463 8.93 4.79 19.55
N ASP A 464 8.18 4.91 18.44
CA ASP A 464 8.08 6.19 17.70
C ASP A 464 6.66 6.67 17.34
N GLY A 465 5.61 6.05 17.88
CA GLY A 465 4.24 6.50 17.62
C GLY A 465 3.72 6.24 16.20
N PHE A 466 4.44 5.46 15.38
CA PHE A 466 3.96 5.00 14.08
C PHE A 466 2.79 4.01 14.24
N ARG A 467 1.66 4.34 13.61
CA ARG A 467 0.41 3.57 13.63
C ARG A 467 0.08 3.08 12.23
N ASP A 468 -0.60 1.95 12.14
CA ASP A 468 -1.17 1.52 10.86
C ASP A 468 -2.27 2.49 10.43
N SER A 469 -2.08 3.14 9.28
CA SER A 469 -2.93 4.20 8.75
C SER A 469 -3.49 3.85 7.40
N PHE A 470 -4.80 3.98 7.23
CA PHE A 470 -5.48 3.87 5.94
C PHE A 470 -6.37 5.09 5.77
N THR A 471 -5.90 6.06 4.99
CA THR A 471 -6.54 7.38 4.90
C THR A 471 -6.86 7.75 3.45
N ALA A 472 -8.08 8.24 3.23
CA ALA A 472 -8.44 8.95 2.02
C ALA A 472 -8.74 10.41 2.33
N ASP A 473 -7.94 11.32 1.79
CA ASP A 473 -7.98 12.75 2.11
C ASP A 473 -8.21 13.59 0.85
N GLY A 474 -9.16 14.51 0.93
CA GLY A 474 -9.59 15.35 -0.19
C GLY A 474 -10.60 14.68 -1.12
N ALA A 475 -11.42 15.51 -1.77
CA ALA A 475 -12.48 15.07 -2.65
C ALA A 475 -11.96 14.23 -3.83
N GLY A 476 -12.63 13.11 -4.10
CA GLY A 476 -12.27 12.18 -5.18
C GLY A 476 -11.19 11.16 -4.80
N SER A 477 -10.50 11.33 -3.67
CA SER A 477 -9.54 10.35 -3.18
C SER A 477 -10.25 9.10 -2.66
N VAL A 478 -9.73 7.91 -3.02
CA VAL A 478 -10.35 6.63 -2.64
C VAL A 478 -9.30 5.63 -2.16
N THR A 479 -9.45 5.17 -0.91
CA THR A 479 -8.77 3.98 -0.40
C THR A 479 -9.76 2.81 -0.43
N ASP A 480 -9.65 1.99 -1.48
CA ASP A 480 -10.55 0.87 -1.77
C ASP A 480 -10.05 -0.41 -1.12
N LEU A 481 -10.66 -0.76 0.01
CA LEU A 481 -10.43 -1.99 0.78
C LEU A 481 -11.66 -2.91 0.70
N SER A 482 -12.47 -2.75 -0.34
CA SER A 482 -13.78 -3.39 -0.45
C SER A 482 -13.71 -4.91 -0.51
N CYS A 483 -12.54 -5.51 -0.75
CA CYS A 483 -12.36 -6.96 -0.75
C CYS A 483 -12.15 -7.60 0.64
N ILE A 484 -11.90 -6.80 1.69
CA ILE A 484 -11.57 -7.31 3.03
C ILE A 484 -12.84 -7.73 3.77
N GLU A 485 -12.89 -8.97 4.28
CA GLU A 485 -14.02 -9.47 5.08
C GLU A 485 -13.71 -9.53 6.58
N SER A 486 -12.45 -9.66 6.98
CA SER A 486 -12.05 -9.56 8.39
C SER A 486 -10.74 -8.81 8.58
N ILE A 487 -10.65 -8.05 9.66
CA ILE A 487 -9.40 -7.40 10.09
C ILE A 487 -9.08 -7.84 11.52
N GLU A 488 -7.81 -8.21 11.74
CA GLU A 488 -7.28 -8.51 13.06
C GLU A 488 -6.07 -7.61 13.34
N HIS A 489 -6.16 -6.82 14.41
CA HIS A 489 -5.08 -5.95 14.86
C HIS A 489 -4.41 -6.55 16.10
N ILE A 490 -3.15 -6.91 15.96
CA ILE A 490 -2.32 -7.47 17.03
C ILE A 490 -1.29 -6.40 17.41
N GLY A 491 -1.42 -5.82 18.62
CA GLY A 491 -0.49 -4.82 19.14
C GLY A 491 -1.07 -3.41 19.23
N LEU A 492 -0.41 -2.42 18.65
CA LEU A 492 -0.79 -1.00 18.72
C LEU A 492 -1.96 -0.63 17.78
N SER A 493 -2.53 0.56 17.96
CA SER A 493 -3.74 1.01 17.24
C SER A 493 -3.57 1.17 15.74
N ALA A 494 -4.66 0.93 15.02
CA ALA A 494 -4.84 1.34 13.63
C ALA A 494 -5.97 2.36 13.47
N TRP A 495 -5.96 3.10 12.36
CA TRP A 495 -7.04 4.00 11.97
C TRP A 495 -7.34 3.92 10.48
N TYR A 496 -8.64 3.95 10.17
CA TYR A 496 -9.22 4.00 8.84
C TYR A 496 -10.02 5.30 8.75
N ARG A 497 -9.67 6.20 7.84
CA ARG A 497 -10.20 7.57 7.84
C ARG A 497 -10.51 8.07 6.44
N GLY A 498 -11.78 8.38 6.17
CA GLY A 498 -12.15 9.31 5.10
C GLY A 498 -12.10 10.74 5.65
N ASN A 499 -11.44 11.67 4.96
CA ASN A 499 -11.26 13.06 5.37
C ASN A 499 -11.47 14.03 4.19
N GLU A 500 -11.99 15.23 4.44
CA GLU A 500 -12.11 16.31 3.43
C GLU A 500 -12.78 15.87 2.11
N GLY A 501 -13.78 14.99 2.19
CA GLY A 501 -14.48 14.42 1.02
C GLY A 501 -13.89 13.13 0.44
N GLY A 502 -12.80 12.60 1.02
CA GLY A 502 -12.21 11.32 0.66
C GLY A 502 -13.00 10.11 1.18
N LEU A 503 -12.86 8.97 0.50
CA LEU A 503 -13.63 7.74 0.77
C LEU A 503 -12.73 6.57 1.15
N VAL A 504 -13.03 5.93 2.29
CA VAL A 504 -12.51 4.59 2.62
C VAL A 504 -13.62 3.56 2.43
N ASP A 505 -13.40 2.58 1.55
CA ASP A 505 -14.39 1.53 1.26
C ASP A 505 -14.00 0.22 1.97
N LEU A 506 -14.76 -0.16 3.00
CA LEU A 506 -14.71 -1.43 3.71
C LEU A 506 -16.08 -2.15 3.63
N SER A 507 -16.79 -1.97 2.51
CA SER A 507 -18.18 -2.41 2.34
C SER A 507 -18.44 -3.91 2.49
N ARG A 508 -17.40 -4.77 2.47
CA ARG A 508 -17.50 -6.21 2.72
C ARG A 508 -16.98 -6.64 4.09
N LEU A 509 -16.52 -5.71 4.92
CA LEU A 509 -16.00 -6.00 6.25
C LEU A 509 -17.12 -6.56 7.14
N LYS A 510 -16.90 -7.79 7.65
CA LYS A 510 -17.82 -8.50 8.54
C LYS A 510 -17.34 -8.52 9.98
N ARG A 511 -16.01 -8.54 10.19
CA ARG A 511 -15.42 -8.70 11.52
C ARG A 511 -14.20 -7.81 11.68
N SER A 512 -14.13 -7.06 12.77
CA SER A 512 -12.92 -6.35 13.18
C SER A 512 -12.55 -6.71 14.62
N VAL A 513 -11.35 -7.24 14.80
CA VAL A 513 -10.78 -7.57 16.11
C VAL A 513 -9.74 -6.51 16.47
N GLY A 514 -10.01 -5.75 17.52
CA GLY A 514 -9.13 -4.76 18.11
C GLY A 514 -8.43 -5.31 19.35
N PRO A 515 -7.52 -4.53 19.95
CA PRO A 515 -6.81 -4.95 21.16
C PRO A 515 -7.76 -5.01 22.37
N ASP A 516 -7.44 -5.86 23.35
CA ASP A 516 -8.21 -5.95 24.61
C ASP A 516 -7.97 -4.76 25.56
N SER A 517 -6.87 -4.02 25.38
CA SER A 517 -6.52 -2.84 26.18
C SER A 517 -5.67 -1.85 25.39
N GLY A 518 -5.61 -0.59 25.83
CA GLY A 518 -4.78 0.43 25.20
C GLY A 518 -5.54 1.31 24.19
N THR A 519 -4.94 1.56 23.03
CA THR A 519 -5.52 2.49 22.04
C THR A 519 -6.45 1.73 21.08
N PRO A 520 -7.72 2.17 20.89
CA PRO A 520 -8.69 1.46 20.07
C PRO A 520 -8.36 1.50 18.58
N VAL A 521 -8.87 0.52 17.83
CA VAL A 521 -8.98 0.60 16.36
C VAL A 521 -9.98 1.68 16.01
N SER A 522 -9.58 2.67 15.20
CA SER A 522 -10.43 3.82 14.89
C SER A 522 -10.99 3.76 13.47
N LEU A 523 -12.31 3.84 13.34
CA LEU A 523 -13.04 3.89 12.08
C LEU A 523 -13.66 5.28 11.95
N ARG A 524 -13.21 6.10 10.99
CA ARG A 524 -13.48 7.54 10.96
C ARG A 524 -14.00 8.05 9.62
N ALA A 525 -14.93 8.98 9.70
CA ALA A 525 -15.36 9.87 8.63
C ALA A 525 -15.30 11.32 9.13
N ASP A 526 -14.33 12.10 8.67
CA ASP A 526 -14.09 13.46 9.16
C ASP A 526 -14.27 14.48 8.02
N ASP A 527 -14.78 15.67 8.34
CA ASP A 527 -14.88 16.84 7.45
C ASP A 527 -15.43 16.52 6.03
N ALA A 528 -16.65 15.99 5.96
CA ALA A 528 -17.31 15.50 4.74
C ALA A 528 -16.74 14.21 4.14
N GLY A 529 -15.82 13.54 4.83
CA GLY A 529 -15.30 12.23 4.47
C GLY A 529 -16.35 11.11 4.53
N GLY A 530 -16.08 10.03 3.81
CA GLY A 530 -16.94 8.85 3.72
C GLY A 530 -16.26 7.58 4.22
N LEU A 531 -17.01 6.75 4.92
CA LEU A 531 -16.62 5.39 5.32
C LEU A 531 -17.75 4.41 5.00
N LEU A 532 -17.46 3.40 4.15
CA LEU A 532 -18.40 2.32 3.84
C LEU A 532 -18.03 1.07 4.63
N LEU A 533 -19.00 0.42 5.24
CA LEU A 533 -18.86 -0.77 6.07
C LEU A 533 -19.86 -1.84 5.62
N GLY A 534 -19.53 -3.11 5.87
CA GLY A 534 -20.43 -4.24 5.61
C GLY A 534 -21.41 -4.52 6.74
N GLU A 535 -21.56 -5.81 7.07
CA GLU A 535 -22.24 -6.30 8.28
C GLU A 535 -21.20 -6.43 9.40
N LEU A 536 -20.78 -5.31 9.98
CA LEU A 536 -19.62 -5.27 10.86
C LEU A 536 -19.97 -5.72 12.29
N GLN A 537 -19.23 -6.71 12.77
CA GLN A 537 -19.09 -7.04 14.19
C GLN A 537 -17.74 -6.58 14.73
N THR A 538 -17.73 -5.84 15.83
CA THR A 538 -16.50 -5.43 16.53
C THR A 538 -16.23 -6.29 17.78
N ILE A 539 -14.96 -6.63 18.00
CA ILE A 539 -14.50 -7.41 19.16
C ILE A 539 -13.24 -6.75 19.73
N GLY A 540 -13.23 -6.42 21.02
CA GLY A 540 -12.13 -5.66 21.65
C GLY A 540 -12.40 -4.15 21.63
N LEU A 541 -11.33 -3.34 21.65
CA LEU A 541 -11.43 -1.88 21.71
C LEU A 541 -11.54 -1.24 20.32
N HIS A 542 -12.66 -0.55 20.09
CA HIS A 542 -12.95 0.18 18.85
C HIS A 542 -13.47 1.58 19.10
N ARG A 543 -13.26 2.48 18.13
CA ARG A 543 -13.87 3.81 18.10
C ARG A 543 -14.39 4.12 16.70
N LEU A 544 -15.71 4.13 16.55
CA LEU A 544 -16.40 4.61 15.35
C LEU A 544 -16.72 6.09 15.54
N ARG A 545 -16.29 6.94 14.61
CA ARG A 545 -16.39 8.38 14.74
C ARG A 545 -16.76 9.05 13.42
N ALA A 546 -17.77 9.90 13.42
CA ALA A 546 -18.05 10.79 12.31
C ALA A 546 -18.06 12.25 12.77
N THR A 547 -17.13 13.07 12.27
CA THR A 547 -17.02 14.48 12.63
C THR A 547 -17.05 15.43 11.45
N GLY A 548 -17.54 16.65 11.64
CA GLY A 548 -17.69 17.63 10.56
C GLY A 548 -18.98 17.43 9.76
N ALA A 549 -19.47 18.53 9.17
CA ALA A 549 -20.72 18.52 8.43
C ALA A 549 -20.57 17.71 7.13
N GLY A 550 -21.55 16.85 6.84
CA GLY A 550 -21.56 16.03 5.62
C GLY A 550 -20.76 14.73 5.72
N SER A 551 -20.14 14.44 6.87
CA SER A 551 -19.43 13.18 7.09
C SER A 551 -20.39 12.01 7.19
N ILE A 552 -20.07 10.91 6.51
CA ILE A 552 -20.97 9.76 6.37
C ILE A 552 -20.25 8.47 6.75
N ILE A 553 -20.85 7.72 7.68
CA ILE A 553 -20.58 6.30 7.84
C ILE A 553 -21.79 5.55 7.29
N ALA A 554 -21.60 4.63 6.35
CA ALA A 554 -22.68 3.79 5.84
C ALA A 554 -22.35 2.32 6.10
N ALA A 555 -23.28 1.59 6.71
CA ALA A 555 -23.12 0.17 6.99
C ALA A 555 -24.36 -0.63 6.59
N ARG A 556 -24.19 -1.93 6.34
CA ARG A 556 -25.34 -2.82 6.23
C ARG A 556 -25.93 -3.09 7.60
N SER A 557 -25.11 -3.52 8.55
CA SER A 557 -25.52 -3.70 9.94
C SER A 557 -24.31 -3.46 10.84
N LEU A 558 -24.55 -3.00 12.05
CA LEU A 558 -23.50 -2.79 13.05
C LEU A 558 -23.84 -3.57 14.32
N ASP A 559 -22.97 -4.49 14.69
CA ASP A 559 -22.95 -5.17 15.99
C ASP A 559 -21.71 -4.70 16.76
N LEU A 560 -21.90 -3.65 17.56
CA LEU A 560 -20.83 -2.98 18.27
C LEU A 560 -20.63 -3.65 19.63
N GLY A 561 -19.51 -4.36 19.80
CA GLY A 561 -19.14 -5.06 21.02
C GLY A 561 -18.87 -4.12 22.21
N PRO A 562 -18.76 -4.67 23.44
CA PRO A 562 -18.73 -3.88 24.68
C PRO A 562 -17.55 -2.91 24.83
N GLY A 563 -16.46 -3.12 24.09
CA GLY A 563 -15.30 -2.21 24.07
C GLY A 563 -15.38 -1.11 22.99
N THR A 564 -16.54 -0.91 22.37
CA THR A 564 -16.71 0.02 21.25
C THR A 564 -17.32 1.34 21.67
N ALA A 565 -16.69 2.45 21.28
CA ALA A 565 -17.28 3.79 21.37
C ALA A 565 -17.83 4.26 20.01
N LEU A 566 -18.97 4.95 20.03
CA LEU A 566 -19.61 5.61 18.89
C LEU A 566 -19.74 7.12 19.16
N GLU A 567 -19.17 7.93 18.28
CA GLU A 567 -19.23 9.41 18.34
C GLU A 567 -19.76 9.96 17.00
N LEU A 568 -20.87 10.69 17.05
CA LEU A 568 -21.44 11.40 15.89
C LEU A 568 -21.72 12.85 16.28
N VAL A 569 -21.10 13.81 15.59
CA VAL A 569 -21.31 15.24 15.85
C VAL A 569 -22.40 15.84 14.95
N ALA A 570 -22.77 17.10 15.20
CA ALA A 570 -23.73 17.83 14.37
C ALA A 570 -23.39 17.75 12.87
N GLY A 571 -24.37 17.30 12.08
CA GLY A 571 -24.27 17.22 10.62
C GLY A 571 -23.61 15.94 10.09
N ALA A 572 -23.14 15.05 10.95
CA ALA A 572 -22.68 13.72 10.57
C ALA A 572 -23.84 12.71 10.56
N VAL A 573 -23.77 11.73 9.65
CA VAL A 573 -24.83 10.72 9.46
C VAL A 573 -24.27 9.31 9.47
N LEU A 574 -24.90 8.45 10.28
CA LEU A 574 -24.75 6.99 10.22
C LEU A 574 -25.92 6.41 9.41
N HIS A 575 -25.65 5.89 8.21
CA HIS A 575 -26.63 5.20 7.37
C HIS A 575 -26.59 3.69 7.62
N LEU A 576 -27.76 3.09 7.82
CA LEU A 576 -27.94 1.68 8.08
C LEU A 576 -28.98 1.09 7.12
N SER A 577 -28.67 -0.04 6.49
CA SER A 577 -29.65 -0.80 5.69
C SER A 577 -30.19 -2.06 6.38
N GLY A 578 -29.82 -2.27 7.65
CA GLY A 578 -30.14 -3.43 8.46
C GLY A 578 -30.11 -3.08 9.95
N SER A 579 -29.63 -3.99 10.81
CA SER A 579 -29.73 -3.84 12.27
C SER A 579 -28.60 -3.04 12.92
N PHE A 580 -28.89 -2.44 14.07
CA PHE A 580 -27.94 -1.78 14.97
C PHE A 580 -28.03 -2.39 16.37
N ARG A 581 -26.89 -2.86 16.89
CA ARG A 581 -26.71 -3.34 18.27
C ARG A 581 -25.52 -2.64 18.90
N PHE A 582 -25.68 -2.15 20.13
CA PHE A 582 -24.62 -1.50 20.90
C PHE A 582 -24.50 -2.15 22.27
N ALA A 583 -23.38 -2.85 22.50
CA ALA A 583 -23.20 -3.68 23.68
C ALA A 583 -22.39 -3.03 24.81
N ALA A 584 -21.89 -1.80 24.64
CA ALA A 584 -21.11 -1.14 25.67
C ALA A 584 -22.04 -0.62 26.78
N THR A 585 -21.69 -0.94 28.03
CA THR A 585 -22.43 -0.51 29.23
C THR A 585 -21.93 0.81 29.79
N GLU A 586 -20.82 1.33 29.25
CA GLU A 586 -20.30 2.64 29.62
C GLU A 586 -21.06 3.71 28.83
N GLU A 587 -21.93 4.44 29.51
CA GLU A 587 -22.77 5.51 28.97
C GLU A 587 -22.01 6.51 28.08
N HIS A 588 -20.79 6.91 28.47
CA HIS A 588 -19.96 7.84 27.70
C HIS A 588 -19.37 7.24 26.40
N ALA A 589 -19.47 5.93 26.19
CA ALA A 589 -19.10 5.28 24.94
C ALA A 589 -20.13 5.51 23.83
N PHE A 590 -21.35 5.96 24.16
CA PHE A 590 -22.38 6.35 23.20
C PHE A 590 -22.55 7.88 23.22
N SER A 591 -21.80 8.60 22.40
CA SER A 591 -21.83 10.07 22.32
C SER A 591 -22.32 10.68 20.97
N PRO A 592 -23.39 10.18 20.32
CA PRO A 592 -23.97 10.80 19.13
C PRO A 592 -25.00 11.92 19.41
N LEU A 593 -24.81 12.75 20.44
CA LEU A 593 -25.82 13.70 20.96
C LEU A 593 -26.40 14.65 19.90
N GLU A 594 -25.61 15.02 18.89
CA GLU A 594 -26.04 15.90 17.79
C GLU A 594 -26.00 15.22 16.41
N GLY A 595 -25.68 13.91 16.37
CA GLY A 595 -25.60 13.12 15.14
C GLY A 595 -26.94 12.60 14.65
N THR A 596 -26.98 12.15 13.39
CA THR A 596 -28.14 11.49 12.81
C THR A 596 -27.87 10.00 12.58
N ILE A 597 -28.80 9.14 13.01
CA ILE A 597 -28.84 7.73 12.62
C ILE A 597 -30.02 7.54 11.66
N ALA A 598 -29.75 7.02 10.46
CA ALA A 598 -30.71 6.90 9.37
C ALA A 598 -30.81 5.45 8.89
N PHE A 599 -31.96 4.82 9.08
CA PHE A 599 -32.26 3.50 8.56
C PHE A 599 -32.88 3.61 7.17
N THR A 600 -32.11 3.32 6.13
CA THR A 600 -32.58 3.24 4.73
C THR A 600 -33.10 1.86 4.36
N GLY A 601 -32.88 0.85 5.21
CA GLY A 601 -33.42 -0.50 5.10
C GLY A 601 -34.07 -0.96 6.40
N SER A 602 -34.74 -2.11 6.36
CA SER A 602 -35.46 -2.67 7.52
C SER A 602 -34.52 -3.44 8.45
N GLY A 603 -34.76 -3.38 9.77
CA GLY A 603 -33.90 -4.02 10.76
C GLY A 603 -34.37 -3.82 12.20
N THR A 604 -33.46 -4.06 13.14
CA THR A 604 -33.68 -3.83 14.58
C THR A 604 -32.77 -2.73 15.11
N PHE A 605 -33.19 -2.07 16.17
CA PHE A 605 -32.39 -1.09 16.90
C PHE A 605 -32.43 -1.43 18.40
N GLU A 606 -31.28 -1.86 18.92
CA GLU A 606 -31.01 -1.97 20.36
C GLU A 606 -31.07 -0.61 21.09
N VAL A 607 -32.04 -0.45 22.00
CA VAL A 607 -32.09 0.69 22.92
C VAL A 607 -31.14 0.48 24.09
N GLY A 608 -30.96 1.48 24.96
CA GLY A 608 -30.04 1.29 26.08
C GLY A 608 -30.07 2.30 27.21
N GLY A 609 -31.08 3.16 27.25
CA GLY A 609 -31.15 4.23 28.23
C GLY A 609 -31.87 3.80 29.50
N LEU A 610 -31.49 4.35 30.63
CA LEU A 610 -32.34 4.33 31.82
C LEU A 610 -33.61 5.14 31.52
N ASP A 611 -34.80 4.59 31.80
CA ASP A 611 -36.05 5.36 31.69
C ASP A 611 -36.15 6.41 32.81
N ALA A 612 -35.65 7.61 32.55
CA ALA A 612 -35.74 8.79 33.41
C ALA A 612 -37.01 9.63 33.15
N GLY A 613 -37.88 9.18 32.23
CA GLY A 613 -39.04 9.95 31.81
C GLY A 613 -38.70 11.20 31.00
N ALA A 614 -39.71 12.04 30.77
CA ALA A 614 -39.60 13.28 30.00
C ALA A 614 -39.13 14.50 30.83
N ALA A 615 -39.02 14.35 32.16
CA ALA A 615 -38.68 15.45 33.07
C ALA A 615 -37.17 15.64 33.24
N ASP A 616 -36.39 14.59 32.99
CA ASP A 616 -34.93 14.57 33.07
C ASP A 616 -34.37 13.90 31.79
N PRO A 617 -34.35 14.64 30.67
CA PRO A 617 -34.26 14.05 29.33
C PRO A 617 -32.85 13.52 28.94
N GLY A 618 -32.08 13.05 29.90
CA GLY A 618 -30.87 12.27 29.63
C GLY A 618 -29.69 13.05 29.07
N ASN A 619 -29.68 14.39 29.18
CA ASN A 619 -28.57 15.24 28.74
C ASN A 619 -27.27 15.08 29.56
N ASP A 620 -27.26 14.14 30.52
CA ASP A 620 -26.17 13.85 31.46
C ASP A 620 -25.46 12.50 31.18
N GLY A 621 -25.65 11.89 30.00
CA GLY A 621 -25.00 10.62 29.63
C GLY A 621 -25.96 9.44 29.41
N ASN A 622 -27.27 9.66 29.41
CA ASN A 622 -28.23 8.60 29.12
C ASN A 622 -28.21 8.24 27.62
N PHE A 623 -28.49 7.00 27.24
CA PHE A 623 -28.46 6.53 25.85
C PHE A 623 -29.42 7.34 24.95
N GLY A 624 -28.86 8.29 24.21
CA GLY A 624 -29.61 9.26 23.43
C GLY A 624 -28.78 9.89 22.32
N PHE A 625 -29.46 10.37 21.28
CA PHE A 625 -28.80 10.94 20.10
C PHE A 625 -29.64 11.99 19.40
N GLY A 626 -29.04 12.70 18.45
CA GLY A 626 -29.65 13.86 17.81
C GLY A 626 -30.95 13.52 17.06
N ARG A 627 -30.85 12.76 15.96
CA ARG A 627 -32.02 12.48 15.12
C ARG A 627 -32.06 11.06 14.59
N LEU A 628 -33.23 10.42 14.65
CA LEU A 628 -33.53 9.16 13.98
C LEU A 628 -34.34 9.42 12.71
N ILE A 629 -33.89 8.84 11.59
CA ILE A 629 -34.64 8.81 10.33
C ILE A 629 -34.93 7.36 9.97
N VAL A 630 -36.18 7.04 9.62
CA VAL A 630 -36.57 5.72 9.11
C VAL A 630 -37.17 5.85 7.72
N GLY A 631 -36.58 5.11 6.78
CA GLY A 631 -36.89 5.14 5.36
C GLY A 631 -36.04 6.12 4.57
N ALA A 632 -36.25 6.09 3.25
CA ALA A 632 -35.77 7.09 2.31
C ALA A 632 -36.87 7.37 1.27
N VAL A 633 -36.68 8.44 0.49
CA VAL A 633 -37.62 8.77 -0.58
C VAL A 633 -37.68 7.61 -1.60
N GLY A 634 -38.87 7.07 -1.83
CA GLY A 634 -39.13 5.92 -2.69
C GLY A 634 -38.77 4.55 -2.08
N ALA A 635 -38.28 4.49 -0.84
CA ALA A 635 -37.81 3.26 -0.21
C ALA A 635 -38.25 3.21 1.28
N PRO A 636 -39.45 2.67 1.58
CA PRO A 636 -39.89 2.51 2.96
C PRO A 636 -39.06 1.48 3.73
N ALA A 637 -38.85 1.73 5.02
CA ALA A 637 -38.16 0.82 5.94
C ALA A 637 -39.04 0.50 7.16
N ASN A 638 -38.84 -0.69 7.72
CA ASN A 638 -39.46 -1.14 8.97
C ASN A 638 -38.35 -1.36 10.01
N VAL A 639 -38.34 -0.55 11.07
CA VAL A 639 -37.36 -0.66 12.16
C VAL A 639 -38.07 -1.04 13.44
N ALA A 640 -37.59 -2.07 14.13
CA ALA A 640 -38.12 -2.49 15.43
C ALA A 640 -37.13 -2.21 16.55
N LEU A 641 -37.58 -1.51 17.59
CA LEU A 641 -36.79 -1.29 18.80
C LEU A 641 -36.74 -2.59 19.61
N VAL A 642 -35.57 -2.91 20.17
CA VAL A 642 -35.34 -4.10 20.99
C VAL A 642 -34.47 -3.73 22.19
N ASP A 643 -34.61 -4.48 23.28
CA ASP A 643 -33.85 -4.38 24.54
C ASP A 643 -33.30 -5.79 24.80
N LEU A 644 -32.14 -6.09 24.20
CA LEU A 644 -31.49 -7.40 24.23
C LEU A 644 -30.23 -7.40 25.10
N VAL A 645 -29.62 -6.23 25.32
CA VAL A 645 -28.42 -5.99 26.11
C VAL A 645 -28.81 -5.20 27.35
N ASP A 646 -28.13 -5.43 28.46
CA ASP A 646 -28.24 -4.58 29.65
C ASP A 646 -27.12 -3.54 29.58
N ASN A 647 -27.34 -2.47 28.82
CA ASN A 647 -26.40 -1.36 28.64
C ASN A 647 -26.87 -0.09 29.37
N GLY A 648 -28.07 -0.09 29.97
CA GLY A 648 -28.66 1.02 30.73
C GLY A 648 -28.84 0.81 32.24
N ASN A 649 -28.10 -0.12 32.87
CA ASN A 649 -28.16 -0.43 34.30
C ASN A 649 -29.56 -0.90 34.78
N ARG A 650 -30.05 -2.03 34.24
CA ARG A 650 -31.43 -2.56 34.41
C ARG A 650 -32.01 -2.45 35.81
N THR A 651 -32.89 -1.46 35.97
CA THR A 651 -33.94 -1.41 37.02
C THR A 651 -35.35 -1.50 36.43
N GLY A 652 -35.49 -1.49 35.10
CA GLY A 652 -36.71 -1.58 34.31
C GLY A 652 -36.40 -1.71 32.80
N PRO A 653 -37.39 -1.67 31.90
CA PRO A 653 -37.18 -1.62 30.45
C PRO A 653 -36.34 -0.41 30.04
N GLU A 654 -35.46 -0.59 29.06
CA GLU A 654 -34.61 0.49 28.57
C GLU A 654 -35.36 1.47 27.65
N ALA A 655 -34.91 2.72 27.63
CA ALA A 655 -35.52 3.83 26.92
C ALA A 655 -34.62 4.38 25.80
N LEU A 656 -35.24 5.08 24.85
CA LEU A 656 -34.56 5.81 23.78
C LEU A 656 -34.87 7.31 23.82
N TYR A 657 -33.83 8.14 23.82
CA TYR A 657 -33.94 9.61 23.80
C TYR A 657 -33.46 10.19 22.46
N LEU A 658 -34.31 11.00 21.81
CA LEU A 658 -34.01 11.69 20.55
C LEU A 658 -34.04 13.21 20.75
N HIS A 659 -32.87 13.85 20.82
CA HIS A 659 -32.70 15.25 21.24
C HIS A 659 -33.10 16.30 20.20
N GLY A 660 -33.28 15.90 18.94
CA GLY A 660 -33.41 16.85 17.82
C GLY A 660 -32.09 17.50 17.46
N THR A 661 -31.97 18.00 16.24
CA THR A 661 -30.74 18.67 15.74
C THR A 661 -31.11 19.83 14.85
N GLY A 662 -30.42 20.98 14.99
CA GLY A 662 -30.61 22.14 14.12
C GLY A 662 -32.05 22.68 14.08
N GLY A 663 -32.82 22.55 15.17
CA GLY A 663 -34.23 22.96 15.25
C GLY A 663 -35.23 21.98 14.64
N LEU A 664 -34.77 20.81 14.19
CA LEU A 664 -35.62 19.71 13.73
C LEU A 664 -36.02 18.81 14.90
N THR A 665 -37.16 18.13 14.77
CA THR A 665 -37.58 17.09 15.72
C THR A 665 -36.62 15.89 15.69
N GLY A 666 -36.51 15.20 16.82
CA GLY A 666 -35.64 14.03 16.96
C GLY A 666 -36.05 12.81 16.11
N LEU A 667 -37.27 12.73 15.58
CA LEU A 667 -37.74 11.60 14.77
C LEU A 667 -38.34 12.04 13.44
N SER A 668 -37.97 11.37 12.35
CA SER A 668 -38.63 11.51 11.05
C SER A 668 -38.88 10.16 10.39
N LEU A 669 -40.10 9.97 9.88
CA LEU A 669 -40.53 8.75 9.19
C LEU A 669 -40.90 9.11 7.75
N LEU A 670 -40.24 8.48 6.79
CA LEU A 670 -40.36 8.83 5.37
C LEU A 670 -41.17 7.77 4.61
N ASP A 671 -41.97 8.22 3.65
CA ASP A 671 -42.60 7.40 2.60
C ASP A 671 -43.31 6.12 3.06
N GLY A 672 -44.07 6.22 4.15
CA GLY A 672 -44.83 5.09 4.70
C GLY A 672 -44.02 4.12 5.56
N SER A 673 -42.78 4.47 5.90
CA SER A 673 -41.93 3.71 6.82
C SER A 673 -42.55 3.54 8.20
N GLU A 674 -42.14 2.49 8.90
CA GLU A 674 -42.70 2.11 10.19
C GLU A 674 -41.60 1.98 11.26
N LEU A 675 -41.81 2.65 12.40
CA LEU A 675 -41.03 2.43 13.62
C LEU A 675 -41.89 1.64 14.62
N CYS A 676 -41.51 0.39 14.86
CA CYS A 676 -42.10 -0.46 15.89
C CYS A 676 -41.42 -0.20 17.23
N LEU A 677 -42.14 0.42 18.16
CA LEU A 677 -41.63 0.80 19.49
C LEU A 677 -41.47 -0.41 20.43
N ASN A 678 -42.16 -1.52 20.14
CA ASN A 678 -42.20 -2.71 21.00
C ASN A 678 -42.50 -2.43 22.49
N ARG A 679 -43.30 -1.38 22.74
CA ARG A 679 -43.60 -0.84 24.08
C ARG A 679 -42.41 -0.31 24.87
N LEU A 680 -41.22 -0.25 24.28
CA LEU A 680 -40.07 0.43 24.88
C LEU A 680 -40.36 1.94 24.98
N PRO A 681 -40.01 2.61 26.09
CA PRO A 681 -40.17 4.05 26.21
C PRO A 681 -39.31 4.79 25.18
N VAL A 682 -39.93 5.70 24.43
CA VAL A 682 -39.23 6.56 23.47
C VAL A 682 -39.63 8.01 23.69
N TYR A 683 -38.65 8.87 23.89
CA TYR A 683 -38.83 10.29 24.15
C TYR A 683 -38.21 11.10 23.01
N VAL A 684 -39.01 12.00 22.42
CA VAL A 684 -38.60 12.82 21.27
C VAL A 684 -38.70 14.29 21.60
N ALA A 685 -37.58 14.99 21.54
CA ALA A 685 -37.54 16.43 21.64
C ALA A 685 -38.28 17.09 20.47
N GLN A 686 -39.11 18.06 20.81
CA GLN A 686 -39.86 18.88 19.89
C GLN A 686 -39.13 20.21 19.65
N PRO A 687 -39.34 20.87 18.49
CA PRO A 687 -38.72 22.16 18.20
C PRO A 687 -39.04 23.28 19.21
N ASP A 688 -40.11 23.14 19.99
CA ASP A 688 -40.50 24.08 21.05
C ASP A 688 -39.82 23.83 22.40
N GLY A 689 -38.90 22.85 22.46
CA GLY A 689 -38.17 22.46 23.66
C GLY A 689 -38.91 21.49 24.58
N THR A 690 -40.12 21.04 24.22
CA THR A 690 -40.86 20.01 24.97
C THR A 690 -40.42 18.60 24.58
N TRP A 691 -40.64 17.63 25.47
CA TRP A 691 -40.36 16.22 25.22
C TRP A 691 -41.65 15.42 25.07
N LEU A 692 -41.76 14.69 23.96
CA LEU A 692 -42.91 13.86 23.65
C LEU A 692 -42.60 12.39 23.93
N HIS A 693 -43.34 11.77 24.85
CA HIS A 693 -43.30 10.32 25.04
C HIS A 693 -44.16 9.63 23.97
N LEU A 694 -43.55 8.93 23.01
CA LEU A 694 -44.26 8.39 21.85
C LEU A 694 -45.33 7.36 22.22
N ASN A 695 -45.12 6.57 23.26
CA ASN A 695 -46.08 5.53 23.67
C ASN A 695 -47.41 6.15 24.15
N SER A 696 -47.37 7.39 24.63
CA SER A 696 -48.57 8.13 25.08
C SER A 696 -49.50 8.55 23.94
N LEU A 697 -49.04 8.47 22.68
CA LEU A 697 -49.84 8.81 21.50
C LEU A 697 -50.88 7.74 21.14
N PHE A 698 -50.75 6.52 21.67
CA PHE A 698 -51.65 5.42 21.37
C PHE A 698 -52.87 5.46 22.29
N ALA A 699 -54.07 5.60 21.70
CA ALA A 699 -55.32 5.39 22.41
C ALA A 699 -55.54 3.89 22.70
N GLY A 700 -56.30 3.57 23.75
CA GLY A 700 -56.55 2.18 24.16
C GLY A 700 -57.04 1.30 23.01
N GLY A 701 -56.31 0.20 22.76
CA GLY A 701 -56.59 -0.77 21.68
C GLY A 701 -56.03 -0.40 20.30
N VAL A 702 -55.51 0.81 20.10
CA VAL A 702 -54.84 1.20 18.86
C VAL A 702 -53.37 0.77 18.94
N VAL A 703 -52.89 0.02 17.95
CA VAL A 703 -51.51 -0.50 17.90
C VAL A 703 -50.69 0.10 16.75
N ARG A 704 -51.28 0.94 15.91
CA ARG A 704 -50.60 1.59 14.79
C ARG A 704 -51.23 2.95 14.53
N ILE A 705 -50.42 4.00 14.46
CA ILE A 705 -50.87 5.38 14.23
C ILE A 705 -50.00 6.04 13.15
N PRO A 706 -50.56 6.94 12.32
CA PRO A 706 -49.76 7.77 11.43
C PRO A 706 -48.88 8.74 12.24
N TYR A 707 -47.64 8.94 11.80
CA TYR A 707 -46.70 9.89 12.39
C TYR A 707 -45.74 10.38 11.31
N ASP A 708 -45.59 11.70 11.17
CA ASP A 708 -44.82 12.32 10.08
C ASP A 708 -45.27 11.79 8.69
N GLY A 709 -44.36 11.32 7.85
CA GLY A 709 -44.65 10.67 6.56
C GLY A 709 -44.84 9.15 6.66
N GLY A 710 -44.88 8.57 7.86
CA GLY A 710 -44.92 7.14 8.11
C GLY A 710 -45.83 6.73 9.26
N TYR A 711 -45.43 5.69 10.01
CA TYR A 711 -46.25 5.08 11.06
C TYR A 711 -45.44 4.71 12.31
N LEU A 712 -46.03 5.00 13.48
CA LEU A 712 -45.60 4.39 14.74
C LEU A 712 -46.43 3.13 14.98
N ARG A 713 -45.79 2.08 15.50
CA ARG A 713 -46.45 0.83 15.83
C ARG A 713 -46.06 0.33 17.22
N LEU A 714 -47.04 -0.15 17.97
CA LEU A 714 -46.84 -1.03 19.11
C LEU A 714 -47.01 -2.47 18.62
N THR A 715 -46.22 -3.40 19.15
CA THR A 715 -46.62 -4.81 19.11
C THR A 715 -47.96 -4.93 19.84
N PRO A 716 -48.90 -5.80 19.41
CA PRO A 716 -50.13 -6.07 20.16
C PRO A 716 -49.85 -6.37 21.64
N ALA A 717 -50.83 -6.16 22.53
CA ALA A 717 -50.68 -6.49 23.95
C ALA A 717 -50.20 -7.94 24.09
N VAL A 718 -49.14 -8.11 24.88
CA VAL A 718 -48.27 -9.28 24.94
C VAL A 718 -49.07 -10.44 25.51
N GLY A 719 -49.43 -11.43 24.67
CA GLY A 719 -49.92 -12.70 25.18
C GLY A 719 -48.79 -13.54 25.78
N TYR A 720 -49.12 -14.61 26.49
CA TYR A 720 -48.13 -15.50 27.12
C TYR A 720 -47.02 -15.96 26.15
N ALA A 721 -47.38 -16.26 24.90
CA ALA A 721 -46.42 -16.71 23.87
C ALA A 721 -45.42 -15.63 23.45
N ASP A 722 -45.87 -14.36 23.39
CA ASP A 722 -44.99 -13.24 23.08
C ASP A 722 -44.10 -12.91 24.29
N TRP A 723 -44.64 -13.04 25.50
CA TRP A 723 -43.89 -12.85 26.75
C TRP A 723 -42.79 -13.91 26.93
N SER A 724 -43.08 -15.19 26.64
CA SER A 724 -42.09 -16.26 26.74
C SER A 724 -40.95 -16.06 25.72
N THR A 725 -41.29 -15.61 24.51
CA THR A 725 -40.33 -15.29 23.46
C THR A 725 -39.47 -14.08 23.83
N LEU A 726 -40.09 -13.02 24.35
CA LEU A 726 -39.43 -11.78 24.76
C LEU A 726 -38.42 -12.02 25.88
N LEU A 727 -38.77 -12.84 26.88
CA LEU A 727 -37.86 -13.19 27.97
C LEU A 727 -36.79 -14.23 27.59
N GLY A 728 -36.83 -14.74 26.35
CA GLY A 728 -35.87 -15.72 25.87
C GLY A 728 -35.85 -17.01 26.69
N LEU A 729 -37.01 -17.52 27.10
CA LEU A 729 -37.08 -18.76 27.87
C LEU A 729 -36.42 -19.92 27.09
N PRO A 730 -35.63 -20.79 27.74
CA PRO A 730 -34.97 -21.89 27.05
C PRO A 730 -35.96 -22.79 26.32
N THR A 731 -35.62 -23.24 25.12
CA THR A 731 -36.46 -24.15 24.34
C THR A 731 -36.78 -25.42 25.14
N GLY A 732 -38.07 -25.73 25.31
CA GLY A 732 -38.52 -26.86 26.14
C GLY A 732 -38.63 -26.53 27.63
N GLN A 733 -38.53 -25.24 27.98
CA GLN A 733 -38.83 -24.66 29.29
C GLN A 733 -39.75 -23.41 29.16
N ASP A 734 -40.39 -23.26 28.01
CA ASP A 734 -41.18 -22.08 27.61
C ASP A 734 -42.71 -22.33 27.66
N ALA A 735 -43.15 -23.51 28.12
CA ALA A 735 -44.56 -23.81 28.26
C ALA A 735 -45.17 -23.21 29.55
N PRO A 736 -46.49 -22.92 29.58
CA PRO A 736 -47.18 -22.33 30.76
C PRO A 736 -46.94 -23.07 32.08
N GLY A 737 -46.75 -24.38 32.01
CA GLY A 737 -46.52 -25.24 33.18
C GLY A 737 -45.06 -25.42 33.57
N ASP A 738 -44.10 -24.94 32.77
CA ASP A 738 -42.67 -25.11 33.02
C ASP A 738 -42.19 -24.16 34.13
N ASP A 739 -41.09 -24.54 34.78
CA ASP A 739 -40.47 -23.85 35.91
C ASP A 739 -38.94 -23.86 35.73
N PRO A 740 -38.38 -22.94 34.91
CA PRO A 740 -36.98 -22.98 34.48
C PRO A 740 -35.98 -22.79 35.63
N ASN A 741 -36.31 -21.94 36.60
CA ASN A 741 -35.49 -21.65 37.78
C ASN A 741 -35.73 -22.63 38.95
N ARG A 742 -36.77 -23.49 38.85
CA ARG A 742 -37.14 -24.51 39.82
C ARG A 742 -37.52 -23.94 41.19
N ASP A 743 -38.13 -22.77 41.21
CA ASP A 743 -38.57 -22.11 42.44
C ASP A 743 -39.99 -22.51 42.89
N GLY A 744 -40.68 -23.34 42.09
CA GLY A 744 -42.04 -23.79 42.31
C GLY A 744 -43.11 -22.89 41.68
N THR A 745 -42.73 -21.77 41.07
CA THR A 745 -43.62 -20.84 40.35
C THR A 745 -43.49 -21.08 38.87
N ASN A 746 -44.51 -21.69 38.27
CA ASN A 746 -44.48 -21.93 36.83
C ASN A 746 -44.55 -20.62 36.02
N ASN A 747 -44.17 -20.72 34.76
CA ASN A 747 -44.15 -19.60 33.82
C ASN A 747 -45.49 -18.88 33.72
N LEU A 748 -46.64 -19.58 33.79
CA LEU A 748 -47.94 -18.93 33.73
C LEU A 748 -48.21 -18.05 34.96
N LEU A 749 -47.81 -18.50 36.15
CA LEU A 749 -47.93 -17.69 37.36
C LEU A 749 -46.93 -16.53 37.32
N CYS A 750 -45.71 -16.76 36.82
CA CYS A 750 -44.75 -15.68 36.59
C CYS A 750 -45.29 -14.65 35.60
N TYR A 751 -45.87 -15.10 34.49
CA TYR A 751 -46.55 -14.26 33.52
C TYR A 751 -47.69 -13.50 34.19
N ALA A 752 -48.65 -14.18 34.82
CA ALA A 752 -49.83 -13.52 35.38
C ALA A 752 -49.48 -12.49 36.48
N PHE A 753 -48.50 -12.79 37.34
CA PHE A 753 -48.08 -11.88 38.43
C PHE A 753 -46.97 -10.90 38.07
N GLY A 754 -46.37 -11.01 36.87
CA GLY A 754 -45.31 -10.12 36.40
C GLY A 754 -43.97 -10.37 37.06
N LEU A 755 -43.66 -11.64 37.30
CA LEU A 755 -42.40 -12.12 37.85
C LEU A 755 -41.45 -12.54 36.72
N ASN A 756 -40.15 -12.55 37.02
CA ASN A 756 -39.13 -13.06 36.10
C ASN A 756 -38.90 -14.57 36.37
N PRO A 757 -39.22 -15.47 35.43
CA PRO A 757 -39.10 -16.93 35.59
C PRO A 757 -37.63 -17.44 35.54
N LEU A 758 -36.65 -16.57 35.30
CA LEU A 758 -35.22 -16.90 35.29
C LEU A 758 -34.49 -16.39 36.53
N ALA A 759 -35.15 -15.61 37.40
CA ALA A 759 -34.52 -15.08 38.62
C ALA A 759 -34.33 -16.20 39.65
N THR A 760 -33.15 -16.30 40.27
CA THR A 760 -32.76 -17.40 41.16
C THR A 760 -33.50 -17.49 42.51
N ALA A 761 -34.38 -16.53 42.83
CA ALA A 761 -35.32 -16.61 43.95
C ALA A 761 -36.46 -15.58 43.78
N PRO A 762 -37.71 -15.90 44.16
CA PRO A 762 -38.71 -14.88 44.38
C PRO A 762 -38.22 -14.00 45.54
N VAL A 763 -38.15 -12.67 45.35
CA VAL A 763 -37.74 -11.74 46.43
C VAL A 763 -38.76 -11.82 47.57
N THR A 764 -38.48 -12.65 48.57
CA THR A 764 -39.22 -12.72 49.83
C THR A 764 -38.49 -11.93 50.90
N ASP A 765 -38.44 -10.60 50.78
CA ASP A 765 -37.89 -9.71 51.81
C ASP A 765 -38.98 -9.16 52.76
N GLY A 766 -40.16 -9.77 52.78
CA GLY A 766 -41.31 -9.28 53.56
C GLY A 766 -42.05 -8.10 52.93
N THR A 767 -41.56 -7.55 51.81
CA THR A 767 -42.29 -6.59 50.97
C THR A 767 -43.00 -7.23 49.78
N GLY A 768 -42.88 -8.55 49.60
CA GLY A 768 -43.73 -9.42 48.76
C GLY A 768 -44.12 -8.83 47.42
N ALA A 769 -43.15 -8.66 46.52
CA ALA A 769 -43.39 -8.20 45.17
C ALA A 769 -44.05 -9.31 44.34
N GLY A 770 -45.33 -9.13 44.02
CA GLY A 770 -46.07 -9.88 42.99
C GLY A 770 -46.85 -11.12 43.46
N LEU A 771 -46.33 -11.93 44.39
CA LEU A 771 -47.02 -13.16 44.82
C LEU A 771 -48.25 -12.88 45.72
N PRO A 772 -49.30 -13.75 45.68
CA PRO A 772 -50.45 -13.63 46.56
C PRO A 772 -50.08 -13.68 48.04
N ARG A 773 -50.66 -12.77 48.83
CA ARG A 773 -50.58 -12.76 50.29
C ARG A 773 -51.86 -13.27 50.90
N ILE A 774 -51.72 -14.05 51.95
CA ILE A 774 -52.85 -14.60 52.69
C ILE A 774 -52.74 -14.16 54.15
N ARG A 775 -53.83 -13.62 54.70
CA ARG A 775 -53.92 -13.30 56.13
C ARG A 775 -55.29 -13.64 56.69
N VAL A 776 -55.35 -13.97 57.98
CA VAL A 776 -56.61 -14.19 58.69
C VAL A 776 -57.01 -12.88 59.38
N VAL A 777 -58.20 -12.36 59.09
CA VAL A 777 -58.77 -11.15 59.69
C VAL A 777 -60.12 -11.50 60.30
N GLY A 778 -60.15 -11.65 61.62
CA GLY A 778 -61.37 -12.09 62.32
C GLY A 778 -61.84 -13.47 61.85
N PRO A 779 -63.12 -13.64 61.44
CA PRO A 779 -63.65 -14.91 60.94
C PRO A 779 -63.39 -15.13 59.45
N GLN A 780 -62.50 -14.36 58.81
CA GLN A 780 -62.28 -14.39 57.37
C GLN A 780 -60.81 -14.65 57.02
N LEU A 781 -60.60 -15.34 55.91
CA LEU A 781 -59.33 -15.46 55.20
C LEU A 781 -59.31 -14.41 54.08
N GLU A 782 -58.37 -13.49 54.11
CA GLU A 782 -58.15 -12.52 53.03
C GLU A 782 -57.00 -12.98 52.15
N VAL A 783 -57.25 -13.00 50.84
CA VAL A 783 -56.25 -13.28 49.80
C VAL A 783 -56.06 -12.00 48.99
N THR A 784 -54.86 -11.42 49.03
CA THR A 784 -54.50 -10.22 48.29
C THR A 784 -53.48 -10.56 47.21
N PHE A 785 -53.68 -10.15 45.97
CA PHE A 785 -52.77 -10.45 44.86
C PHE A 785 -52.72 -9.30 43.84
N SER A 786 -51.66 -9.28 43.04
CA SER A 786 -51.50 -8.33 41.95
C SER A 786 -52.10 -8.88 40.66
N ASP A 787 -52.77 -8.04 39.88
CA ASP A 787 -53.38 -8.35 38.59
C ASP A 787 -53.00 -7.26 37.57
N ASP A 788 -52.44 -7.65 36.43
CA ASP A 788 -52.00 -6.71 35.39
C ASP A 788 -52.98 -6.73 34.21
N SER A 789 -53.71 -5.63 34.05
CA SER A 789 -54.66 -5.45 32.94
C SER A 789 -54.00 -5.44 31.54
N ASN A 790 -52.67 -5.40 31.46
CA ASN A 790 -51.93 -5.58 30.20
C ASN A 790 -51.77 -7.05 29.77
N ARG A 791 -52.28 -8.02 30.54
CA ARG A 791 -52.22 -9.47 30.24
C ARG A 791 -53.62 -10.04 29.99
N PRO A 792 -54.32 -9.58 28.94
CA PRO A 792 -55.74 -9.88 28.74
C PRO A 792 -56.01 -11.37 28.49
N ASP A 793 -54.99 -12.15 28.10
CA ASP A 793 -55.06 -13.58 27.89
C ASP A 793 -54.74 -14.40 29.15
N ALA A 794 -54.48 -13.76 30.30
CA ALA A 794 -54.42 -14.43 31.60
C ALA A 794 -55.57 -13.97 32.51
N THR A 795 -56.23 -14.93 33.16
CA THR A 795 -57.23 -14.66 34.20
C THR A 795 -56.78 -15.19 35.54
N LEU A 796 -56.93 -14.37 36.58
CA LEU A 796 -56.66 -14.73 37.97
C LEU A 796 -58.00 -14.86 38.71
N VAL A 797 -58.23 -16.03 39.31
CA VAL A 797 -59.42 -16.30 40.12
C VAL A 797 -59.00 -16.86 41.46
N VAL A 798 -59.47 -16.26 42.55
CA VAL A 798 -59.33 -16.86 43.88
C VAL A 798 -60.37 -17.98 44.00
N GLU A 799 -59.94 -19.15 44.45
CA GLU A 799 -60.83 -20.28 44.67
C GLU A 799 -60.66 -20.81 46.08
N SER A 800 -61.75 -21.33 46.64
CA SER A 800 -61.74 -22.02 47.93
C SER A 800 -62.23 -23.45 47.79
N SER A 801 -61.76 -24.32 48.68
CA SER A 801 -62.15 -25.73 48.73
C SER A 801 -62.19 -26.22 50.17
N THR A 802 -63.04 -27.20 50.47
CA THR A 802 -63.08 -27.88 51.78
C THR A 802 -62.46 -29.27 51.74
N ASP A 803 -62.19 -29.81 50.55
CA ASP A 803 -61.74 -31.19 50.31
C ASP A 803 -60.54 -31.32 49.35
N LEU A 804 -60.02 -30.21 48.83
CA LEU A 804 -58.98 -30.11 47.78
C LEU A 804 -59.39 -30.65 46.40
N VAL A 805 -60.64 -31.10 46.24
CA VAL A 805 -61.15 -31.69 45.00
C VAL A 805 -62.11 -30.73 44.32
N ASN A 806 -63.11 -30.25 45.06
CA ASN A 806 -64.12 -29.32 44.57
C ASN A 806 -63.70 -27.89 44.91
N TRP A 807 -63.60 -27.03 43.90
CA TRP A 807 -63.11 -25.66 44.03
C TRP A 807 -64.20 -24.67 43.59
N ASP A 808 -64.56 -23.76 44.49
CA ASP A 808 -65.54 -22.71 44.24
C ASP A 808 -64.83 -21.37 44.05
N ALA A 809 -65.18 -20.66 42.98
CA ALA A 809 -64.67 -19.31 42.73
C ALA A 809 -65.15 -18.34 43.83
N CYS A 810 -64.21 -17.58 44.36
CA CYS A 810 -64.45 -16.53 45.33
C CYS A 810 -64.46 -15.19 44.61
N GLY A 811 -65.46 -14.35 44.90
CA GLY A 811 -65.46 -12.97 44.42
C GLY A 811 -64.28 -12.19 45.01
N ASP A 812 -63.81 -11.21 44.27
CA ASP A 812 -62.75 -10.30 44.70
C ASP A 812 -63.10 -8.84 44.36
N THR A 813 -62.30 -7.92 44.88
CA THR A 813 -62.46 -6.48 44.66
C THR A 813 -61.09 -5.83 44.52
N VAL A 814 -60.99 -4.79 43.69
CA VAL A 814 -59.77 -3.97 43.59
C VAL A 814 -59.66 -3.07 44.82
N ILE A 815 -58.54 -3.16 45.54
CA ILE A 815 -58.27 -2.37 46.75
C ILE A 815 -57.19 -1.28 46.54
N ALA A 816 -56.39 -1.39 45.48
CA ALA A 816 -55.47 -0.34 45.01
C ALA A 816 -55.19 -0.51 43.50
N ALA A 817 -54.85 0.57 42.80
CA ALA A 817 -54.47 0.53 41.38
C ALA A 817 -53.40 1.58 41.06
N ALA A 818 -52.43 1.22 40.23
CA ALA A 818 -51.39 2.10 39.71
C ALA A 818 -51.05 1.71 38.27
N GLY A 819 -51.40 2.56 37.30
CA GLY A 819 -51.26 2.22 35.88
C GLY A 819 -52.11 1.01 35.51
N THR A 820 -51.48 -0.01 34.94
CA THR A 820 -52.15 -1.27 34.53
C THR A 820 -52.18 -2.33 35.63
N MET A 821 -51.43 -2.11 36.71
CA MET A 821 -51.37 -2.99 37.88
C MET A 821 -52.49 -2.66 38.87
N GLN A 822 -53.23 -3.69 39.26
CA GLN A 822 -54.27 -3.65 40.28
C GLN A 822 -53.89 -4.58 41.44
N ILE A 823 -54.14 -4.15 42.67
CA ILE A 823 -54.10 -5.03 43.85
C ILE A 823 -55.54 -5.43 44.15
N ARG A 824 -55.81 -6.73 44.04
CA ARG A 824 -57.13 -7.33 44.25
C ARG A 824 -57.16 -8.07 45.57
N GLN A 825 -58.30 -8.04 46.25
CA GLN A 825 -58.53 -8.76 47.49
C GLN A 825 -59.81 -9.60 47.39
N SER A 826 -59.69 -10.88 47.75
CA SER A 826 -60.81 -11.79 47.98
C SER A 826 -60.91 -12.11 49.47
N THR A 827 -62.14 -12.29 49.96
CA THR A 827 -62.42 -12.57 51.36
C THR A 827 -63.28 -13.83 51.47
N ILE A 828 -62.78 -14.83 52.19
CA ILE A 828 -63.39 -16.17 52.32
C ILE A 828 -63.78 -16.40 53.79
N ALA A 829 -65.02 -16.80 54.07
CA ALA A 829 -65.47 -17.05 55.43
C ALA A 829 -64.85 -18.35 56.00
N LEU A 830 -64.30 -18.29 57.21
CA LEU A 830 -63.74 -19.45 57.92
C LEU A 830 -64.79 -20.24 58.74
N SER A 831 -65.99 -19.67 58.97
CA SER A 831 -66.97 -20.23 59.88
C SER A 831 -67.68 -21.47 59.32
N GLY A 832 -67.78 -22.51 60.16
CA GLY A 832 -68.58 -23.70 59.87
C GLY A 832 -67.88 -24.82 59.07
N GLN A 833 -66.61 -24.65 58.69
CA GLN A 833 -65.86 -25.65 57.95
C GLN A 833 -64.72 -26.25 58.80
N PRO A 834 -64.60 -27.58 58.93
CA PRO A 834 -63.51 -28.21 59.68
C PRO A 834 -62.16 -28.08 58.98
N ARG A 835 -62.15 -27.81 57.67
CA ARG A 835 -60.97 -27.55 56.82
C ARG A 835 -61.36 -26.58 55.71
N LEU A 836 -60.47 -25.63 55.40
CA LEU A 836 -60.60 -24.70 54.29
C LEU A 836 -59.24 -24.55 53.62
N PHE A 837 -59.24 -24.60 52.29
CA PHE A 837 -58.10 -24.36 51.43
C PHE A 837 -58.43 -23.21 50.50
N ALA A 838 -57.43 -22.39 50.15
CA ALA A 838 -57.57 -21.31 49.20
C ALA A 838 -56.40 -21.32 48.22
N ARG A 839 -56.64 -20.94 46.97
CA ARG A 839 -55.61 -20.76 45.94
C ARG A 839 -55.96 -19.61 45.03
N VAL A 840 -54.96 -19.08 44.34
CA VAL A 840 -55.16 -18.23 43.16
C VAL A 840 -54.89 -19.10 41.94
N ARG A 841 -55.87 -19.24 41.05
CA ARG A 841 -55.75 -19.99 39.80
C ARG A 841 -55.50 -19.00 38.67
N ALA A 842 -54.37 -19.16 37.97
CA ALA A 842 -54.11 -18.51 36.69
C ALA A 842 -54.59 -19.42 35.55
N THR A 843 -55.32 -18.87 34.59
CA THR A 843 -55.77 -19.59 33.38
C THR A 843 -55.45 -18.75 32.16
N LEU A 844 -54.80 -19.36 31.16
CA LEU A 844 -54.70 -18.75 29.83
C LEU A 844 -56.04 -18.85 29.12
N ILE A 845 -56.56 -17.71 28.69
CA ILE A 845 -57.65 -17.67 27.73
C ILE A 845 -57.00 -17.99 26.38
N ALA A 846 -57.39 -19.10 25.77
CA ALA A 846 -56.99 -19.38 24.39
C ALA A 846 -57.43 -18.19 23.51
N PRO A 847 -56.55 -17.68 22.61
CA PRO A 847 -56.80 -16.47 21.85
C PRO A 847 -58.12 -16.47 21.06
#